data_AF-A0A0E0J3D4-F1
#
_entry.id   AF-A0A0E0J3D4-F1
#
_cell.length_a   1.000
_cell.length_b   1.000
_cell.length_c   1.000
_cell.angle_alpha   90.00
_cell.angle_beta   90.00
_cell.angle_gamma   90.00
#
_symmetry.space_group_name_H-M   'P 1'
#
loop_
_entity.id
_entity.type
_entity.pdbx_description
1 polymer ?
#
loop_
_entity_poly.entity_id
_entity_poly.type
_entity_poly.pdbx_seq_one_letter_code
_entity_poly.pdbx_strand_id
1 'polypeptide(L)'
;MWISNLVRLRFLKLSYNKFDGHIPTNITDLSQLYHLNLAANSLSGVIPWQLSNLEAMTKRKSMLRKLPNNYSRGVDRYLSRFKHMVGELSVTTKRQDLKYQGFALLGIVTIDLSSNYLTESLDLSENKLSGEIPSSISKLTYLSTLNLSYNNLIGRIPSGGQLDTLYNNNPSMYDGNAGLCGDILKKKCPGNDASNDYGRFVLGLWVVFSTLLFKKSWMIAYFRLFDKHPSSHSLPNNTVNQHLTLQLINHLAMLMRRPAIAAAASFLLLMIAADGQAATPPPPAAIGNYCEPRERDALLAFKEGVTDDPAGLLASWRRGGGQLQDDCCQWRGVRCSNLTGHVVKLRLRNDHAGTALAGEIGQSLISLEHLRYLDLSMNNLAGSTGHVPEFLGSFRSLRYLNLSGIVFSGMVPPQLGNLSNLRYLDLSGIRLSGMVSFLYINDGSWLAHLSNLQYLKLDGVNLSTVVDWPHVLNMIPSLKIFSLSSCSLQSANQSLPELSFKELEKLDLSNNDFNHPAESSWIWNLTSLKYLNLSSTSLYGDIPQALGNMLSLQVLDFSFDDHKDSMGMSVSKNGNMGTMKANLKNLCNLEVLDLDCRLEYGNITDIFQSLPQCSPSKLKEVHLAGNRLTGMLPNWIGRLTSLVTLDLFNNSITGQVPSEIGMLTNLRNLYLHFNNMNGTITEKHFAHLTSLKSIYLCYNHLNIVMDPQWLPPFKLEKAYFASITMGPSFPRWLQSQVDIVALAMNDAGINDTFPDWFSTTFSKAKLLEFPGNQISGGLPTNMENMSLEKLYLKSNQIAGLIPRMPRNLTILDLSNNSLSGPLPLNIGSPKLAELNLLSNRITGNVPQSICELQNLHGLDLSNNLLHGEFPQCSGMSMMSFFRLSNNSFSGNFPSFLQGWTELSFLDLSWNKFSGNLPTWIGNFSKLEILRLKHNMFSGNIPASITKLGNLSHLDLASNSPLPQYLANLTGMVPKQYYTNEHEERLSGCDYKSLVTMKGLELEYDEENVTVVTIDLSSNLLTGVIPEDITYLHRLINLNLSSNYLSGKIPYSIGDMQSLESLDLSKNMLYGEIPQSLSDLSSLSFLNLSYNNLVGRIPLGTQLGTLYDQNHHLYDGNDGLCGPPLPKSCYKSDASEQGHLMRSKQGFDIGPFSIGVAMGFMAGLWIVFYALLFMKTWRVAYFCLLDKVYDEVCVIAVFGWARLTGRTDARLLMSQVAWSSIDSDESYE
;
A
#
# COMPACT_ATOMS: atom_id res chain seq x y z
N MET A 1 -1.25 23.80 25.08
CA MET A 1 -1.06 25.27 25.08
C MET A 1 -0.64 25.85 23.70
N TRP A 2 -0.41 25.04 22.65
CA TRP A 2 0.07 25.53 21.33
C TRP A 2 -1.02 25.68 20.25
N ILE A 3 -2.29 25.40 20.56
CA ILE A 3 -3.37 25.36 19.56
C ILE A 3 -3.80 26.75 19.07
N SER A 4 -3.59 27.82 19.84
CA SER A 4 -4.04 29.18 19.52
C SER A 4 -3.39 29.80 18.26
N ASN A 5 -2.27 29.26 17.76
CA ASN A 5 -1.60 29.73 16.54
C ASN A 5 -2.18 29.13 15.24
N LEU A 6 -3.11 28.17 15.34
CA LEU A 6 -3.68 27.46 14.20
C LEU A 6 -4.96 28.15 13.67
N VAL A 7 -4.94 29.47 13.48
CA VAL A 7 -6.14 30.28 13.20
C VAL A 7 -6.85 29.93 11.87
N ARG A 8 -6.16 29.21 10.97
CA ARG A 8 -6.72 28.66 9.72
C ARG A 8 -7.23 27.22 9.85
N LEU A 9 -7.13 26.60 11.02
CA LEU A 9 -7.53 25.23 11.25
C LEU A 9 -9.04 25.09 11.14
N ARG A 10 -9.44 24.15 10.31
CA ARG A 10 -10.81 23.88 9.91
C ARG A 10 -11.35 22.59 10.53
N PHE A 11 -10.44 21.64 10.75
CA PHE A 11 -10.71 20.31 11.29
C PHE A 11 -9.65 19.97 12.36
N LEU A 12 -10.10 19.52 13.53
CA LEU A 12 -9.24 19.07 14.62
C LEU A 12 -9.78 17.76 15.20
N LYS A 13 -9.04 16.66 15.02
CA LYS A 13 -9.37 15.33 15.55
C LYS A 13 -8.25 14.81 16.43
N LEU A 14 -8.54 14.75 17.72
CA LEU A 14 -7.64 14.33 18.79
C LEU A 14 -8.19 13.13 19.57
N SER A 15 -9.08 12.34 18.96
CA SER A 15 -9.69 11.18 19.64
C SER A 15 -8.73 10.01 19.83
N TYR A 16 -8.99 9.14 20.82
CA TYR A 16 -8.19 7.93 21.12
C TYR A 16 -6.71 8.17 21.51
N ASN A 17 -6.38 9.37 22.00
CA ASN A 17 -5.00 9.77 22.29
C ASN A 17 -4.60 9.69 23.79
N LYS A 18 -5.50 9.21 24.67
CA LYS A 18 -5.29 9.12 26.13
C LYS A 18 -4.98 10.47 26.82
N PHE A 19 -5.41 11.60 26.25
CA PHE A 19 -5.20 12.91 26.89
C PHE A 19 -5.91 12.99 28.25
N ASP A 20 -5.23 13.48 29.27
CA ASP A 20 -5.78 13.76 30.60
C ASP A 20 -5.76 15.28 30.91
N GLY A 21 -6.49 15.70 31.94
CA GLY A 21 -6.65 17.12 32.29
C GLY A 21 -7.95 17.74 31.76
N HIS A 22 -8.04 19.08 31.73
CA HIS A 22 -9.26 19.82 31.39
C HIS A 22 -9.27 20.26 29.93
N ILE A 23 -10.46 20.41 29.32
CA ILE A 23 -10.59 21.04 27.99
C ILE A 23 -10.10 22.50 28.10
N PRO A 24 -9.06 22.90 27.35
CA PRO A 24 -8.51 24.25 27.46
C PRO A 24 -9.43 25.26 26.78
N THR A 25 -9.65 26.40 27.43
CA THR A 25 -10.57 27.45 26.94
C THR A 25 -10.10 28.14 25.67
N ASN A 26 -8.80 28.18 25.41
CA ASN A 26 -8.19 28.81 24.22
C ASN A 26 -8.48 28.07 22.90
N ILE A 27 -9.12 26.90 22.92
CA ILE A 27 -9.58 26.22 21.70
C ILE A 27 -10.60 27.05 20.92
N THR A 28 -11.23 28.02 21.59
CA THR A 28 -12.21 28.93 21.00
C THR A 28 -11.59 30.03 20.15
N ASP A 29 -10.27 30.22 20.24
CA ASP A 29 -9.53 31.18 19.42
C ASP A 29 -9.41 30.72 17.95
N LEU A 30 -9.75 29.46 17.68
CA LEU A 30 -9.82 28.85 16.35
C LEU A 30 -11.09 29.26 15.59
N SER A 31 -11.14 30.52 15.13
CA SER A 31 -12.32 31.10 14.46
C SER A 31 -12.79 30.39 13.19
N GLN A 32 -11.95 29.55 12.56
CA GLN A 32 -12.26 28.83 11.31
C GLN A 32 -12.61 27.35 11.52
N LEU A 33 -12.69 26.86 12.76
CA LEU A 33 -12.90 25.44 13.05
C LEU A 33 -14.36 25.03 12.85
N TYR A 34 -14.63 24.12 11.91
CA TYR A 34 -15.96 23.54 11.67
C TYR A 34 -16.09 22.13 12.24
N HIS A 35 -14.99 21.43 12.52
CA HIS A 35 -15.01 20.06 13.05
C HIS A 35 -14.05 19.96 14.25
N LEU A 36 -14.57 19.58 15.42
CA LEU A 36 -13.79 19.31 16.63
C LEU A 36 -14.15 17.94 17.21
N ASN A 37 -13.19 17.02 17.26
CA ASN A 37 -13.36 15.70 17.86
C ASN A 37 -12.28 15.43 18.91
N LEU A 38 -12.68 15.35 20.19
CA LEU A 38 -11.85 15.04 21.35
C LEU A 38 -12.24 13.70 22.02
N ALA A 39 -12.97 12.84 21.30
CA ALA A 39 -13.58 11.64 21.88
C ALA A 39 -12.57 10.59 22.38
N ALA A 40 -12.99 9.66 23.25
CA ALA A 40 -12.18 8.51 23.69
C ALA A 40 -10.81 8.90 24.29
N ASN A 41 -10.82 9.89 25.18
CA ASN A 41 -9.65 10.34 25.93
C ASN A 41 -9.91 10.18 27.45
N SER A 42 -9.02 10.71 28.30
CA SER A 42 -9.16 10.77 29.77
C SER A 42 -9.42 12.21 30.28
N LEU A 43 -10.01 13.07 29.45
CA LEU A 43 -10.28 14.47 29.80
C LEU A 43 -11.32 14.55 30.92
N SER A 44 -11.11 15.46 31.87
CA SER A 44 -11.86 15.58 33.12
C SER A 44 -12.23 17.04 33.40
N GLY A 45 -13.15 17.27 34.35
CA GLY A 45 -13.65 18.61 34.66
C GLY A 45 -14.87 19.01 33.83
N VAL A 46 -15.25 20.28 33.89
CA VAL A 46 -16.48 20.80 33.25
C VAL A 46 -16.26 21.15 31.77
N ILE A 47 -17.32 21.01 30.97
CA ILE A 47 -17.31 21.51 29.58
C ILE A 47 -17.23 23.05 29.62
N PRO A 48 -16.22 23.70 29.02
CA PRO A 48 -16.11 25.15 29.04
C PRO A 48 -17.26 25.81 28.27
N TRP A 49 -17.96 26.76 28.90
CA TRP A 49 -19.06 27.49 28.25
C TRP A 49 -18.59 28.27 27.02
N GLN A 50 -17.31 28.63 26.95
CA GLN A 50 -16.68 29.37 25.85
C GLN A 50 -16.68 28.57 24.53
N LEU A 51 -16.82 27.24 24.53
CA LEU A 51 -16.94 26.44 23.30
C LEU A 51 -18.05 26.92 22.36
N SER A 52 -19.07 27.58 22.91
CA SER A 52 -20.11 28.25 22.14
C SER A 52 -19.64 29.43 21.29
N ASN A 53 -18.38 29.87 21.41
CA ASN A 53 -17.81 31.02 20.71
C ASN A 53 -17.07 30.64 19.42
N LEU A 54 -17.07 29.36 19.03
CA LEU A 54 -16.49 28.92 17.75
C LEU A 54 -17.23 29.59 16.58
N GLU A 55 -16.59 30.60 15.98
CA GLU A 55 -17.25 31.51 15.02
C GLU A 55 -17.77 30.77 13.77
N ALA A 56 -17.00 29.78 13.30
CA ALA A 56 -17.36 28.92 12.17
C ALA A 56 -18.62 28.06 12.42
N MET A 57 -18.91 27.68 13.66
CA MET A 57 -20.10 26.88 14.04
C MET A 57 -21.27 27.77 14.51
N THR A 58 -21.10 29.09 14.54
CA THR A 58 -22.10 30.08 15.01
C THR A 58 -22.54 31.10 13.98
N LYS A 59 -21.77 31.36 12.90
CA LYS A 59 -22.12 32.33 11.84
C LYS A 59 -21.95 31.77 10.43
N ARG A 60 -22.90 32.05 9.53
CA ARG A 60 -22.85 31.69 8.11
C ARG A 60 -21.78 32.51 7.35
N LYS A 61 -20.69 31.89 6.90
CA LYS A 61 -19.73 32.55 5.99
C LYS A 61 -20.18 32.44 4.53
N SER A 62 -20.47 33.57 3.91
CA SER A 62 -20.65 33.69 2.46
C SER A 62 -19.30 33.60 1.74
N MET A 63 -18.92 32.41 1.25
CA MET A 63 -17.78 32.23 0.34
C MET A 63 -18.12 31.28 -0.84
N LEU A 64 -19.33 31.41 -1.41
CA LEU A 64 -19.75 30.60 -2.57
C LEU A 64 -20.25 31.41 -3.78
N ARG A 65 -19.89 32.70 -3.90
CA ARG A 65 -20.21 33.47 -5.11
C ARG A 65 -19.02 34.32 -5.57
N LYS A 66 -18.17 33.72 -6.41
CA LYS A 66 -17.56 34.30 -7.62
C LYS A 66 -16.40 33.41 -8.09
N LEU A 67 -16.70 32.37 -8.86
CA LEU A 67 -15.77 31.78 -9.82
C LEU A 67 -16.57 31.55 -11.13
N PRO A 68 -16.08 32.01 -12.30
CA PRO A 68 -16.76 31.80 -13.58
C PRO A 68 -16.75 30.32 -14.01
N ASN A 69 -17.83 29.92 -14.68
CA ASN A 69 -18.27 28.55 -14.96
C ASN A 69 -17.39 27.66 -15.89
N ASN A 70 -16.10 27.91 -16.08
CA ASN A 70 -15.29 27.12 -17.04
C ASN A 70 -14.03 26.43 -16.49
N TYR A 71 -13.93 26.21 -15.18
CA TYR A 71 -12.77 25.51 -14.57
C TYR A 71 -13.14 24.36 -13.61
N SER A 72 -14.33 23.77 -13.71
CA SER A 72 -14.72 22.63 -12.86
C SER A 72 -14.08 21.29 -13.26
N ARG A 73 -13.54 21.13 -14.48
CA ARG A 73 -12.89 19.86 -14.90
C ARG A 73 -11.40 19.75 -14.58
N GLY A 74 -10.75 20.83 -14.15
CA GLY A 74 -9.32 20.85 -13.79
C GLY A 74 -9.03 20.69 -12.30
N VAL A 75 -9.98 21.07 -11.44
CA VAL A 75 -9.80 21.12 -9.99
C VAL A 75 -9.98 19.73 -9.35
N ASP A 76 -10.88 18.88 -9.86
CA ASP A 76 -11.02 17.50 -9.38
C ASP A 76 -9.79 16.63 -9.70
N ARG A 77 -9.08 16.96 -10.80
CA ARG A 77 -7.83 16.30 -11.19
C ARG A 77 -6.64 16.70 -10.29
N TYR A 78 -6.70 17.89 -9.70
CA TYR A 78 -5.71 18.39 -8.73
C TYR A 78 -6.01 17.91 -7.30
N LEU A 79 -7.29 17.82 -6.89
CA LEU A 79 -7.66 17.28 -5.57
C LEU A 79 -7.44 15.76 -5.45
N SER A 80 -7.59 15.01 -6.55
CA SER A 80 -7.20 13.58 -6.59
C SER A 80 -5.68 13.38 -6.42
N ARG A 81 -4.86 14.33 -6.88
CA ARG A 81 -3.40 14.30 -6.69
C ARG A 81 -2.99 14.76 -5.29
N PHE A 82 -3.76 15.63 -4.64
CA PHE A 82 -3.49 16.08 -3.27
C PHE A 82 -3.81 15.00 -2.22
N LYS A 83 -4.77 14.10 -2.50
CA LYS A 83 -5.06 12.90 -1.67
C LYS A 83 -3.93 11.87 -1.65
N HIS A 84 -3.08 11.85 -2.67
CA HIS A 84 -1.97 10.90 -2.78
C HIS A 84 -0.69 11.37 -2.05
N MET A 85 -0.65 12.65 -1.63
CA MET A 85 0.56 13.34 -1.18
C MET A 85 0.68 13.47 0.35
N VAL A 86 -0.36 13.10 1.09
CA VAL A 86 -0.35 13.10 2.57
C VAL A 86 -0.74 11.71 3.02
N GLY A 87 0.26 10.84 3.17
CA GLY A 87 0.11 9.56 3.83
C GLY A 87 -0.46 9.75 5.24
N GLU A 88 -1.29 8.81 5.68
CA GLU A 88 -1.73 8.70 7.06
C GLU A 88 -0.51 8.69 7.99
N LEU A 89 -0.25 9.80 8.69
CA LEU A 89 0.61 9.81 9.86
C LEU A 89 -0.14 9.16 11.03
N SER A 90 -0.27 7.83 10.97
CA SER A 90 -0.62 6.99 12.12
C SER A 90 0.68 6.53 12.79
N VAL A 91 1.26 7.38 13.64
CA VAL A 91 2.35 6.96 14.52
C VAL A 91 1.75 6.40 15.80
N THR A 92 1.58 5.07 15.85
CA THR A 92 1.38 4.36 17.12
C THR A 92 2.74 4.04 17.74
N THR A 93 3.29 4.97 18.53
CA THR A 93 4.46 4.67 19.35
C THR A 93 4.06 3.82 20.55
N LYS A 94 4.32 2.50 20.48
CA LYS A 94 4.45 1.66 21.68
C LYS A 94 5.80 1.95 22.34
N ARG A 95 5.69 2.54 23.52
CA ARG A 95 6.70 2.92 24.51
C ARG A 95 7.72 1.82 24.81
N GLN A 96 8.95 1.96 24.31
CA GLN A 96 10.19 1.63 25.02
C GLN A 96 11.39 2.22 24.26
N ASP A 97 12.34 2.78 25.03
CA ASP A 97 13.62 3.38 24.60
C ASP A 97 13.64 4.83 24.11
N LEU A 98 13.33 5.76 25.02
CA LEU A 98 14.01 7.05 25.12
C LEU A 98 14.35 7.34 26.59
N LYS A 99 15.62 7.17 26.96
CA LYS A 99 16.19 7.58 28.25
C LYS A 99 17.34 8.58 27.98
N TYR A 100 17.18 9.79 28.54
CA TYR A 100 18.11 10.95 28.60
C TYR A 100 18.26 11.77 27.29
N GLN A 101 18.08 13.09 27.21
CA GLN A 101 17.84 14.18 28.19
C GLN A 101 16.73 15.13 27.68
N GLY A 102 16.06 15.81 28.62
CA GLY A 102 14.68 16.24 28.47
C GLY A 102 14.42 17.53 27.69
N PHE A 103 13.41 17.45 26.82
CA PHE A 103 12.32 18.44 26.70
C PHE A 103 11.04 17.64 26.40
N ALA A 104 10.05 17.75 27.30
CA ALA A 104 8.79 17.00 27.26
C ALA A 104 7.66 17.83 26.63
N LEU A 105 6.71 17.12 26.01
CA LEU A 105 5.38 17.51 25.48
C LEU A 105 5.28 17.83 23.97
N LEU A 106 5.29 16.78 23.15
CA LEU A 106 4.57 16.76 21.86
C LEU A 106 3.63 15.55 21.86
N GLY A 107 2.41 15.77 22.36
CA GLY A 107 1.27 14.91 22.06
C GLY A 107 0.86 15.15 20.61
N ILE A 108 0.64 14.07 19.87
CA ILE A 108 0.30 14.04 18.44
C ILE A 108 -0.97 14.87 18.19
N VAL A 109 -0.86 15.88 17.33
CA VAL A 109 -2.00 16.59 16.74
C VAL A 109 -2.17 16.02 15.33
N THR A 110 -3.14 15.11 15.15
CA THR A 110 -3.55 14.64 13.83
C THR A 110 -4.36 15.73 13.13
N ILE A 111 -3.80 16.29 12.05
CA ILE A 111 -4.53 17.16 11.10
C ILE A 111 -4.98 16.26 9.96
N ASP A 112 -6.25 15.85 9.99
CA ASP A 112 -6.90 15.05 8.95
C ASP A 112 -7.42 16.00 7.84
N LEU A 113 -6.97 15.78 6.59
CA LEU A 113 -7.40 16.53 5.40
C LEU A 113 -8.36 15.69 4.51
N SER A 114 -9.04 14.70 5.07
CA SER A 114 -10.04 13.91 4.36
C SER A 114 -11.21 14.78 3.87
N SER A 115 -11.52 14.66 2.58
CA SER A 115 -12.49 15.51 1.84
C SER A 115 -13.96 15.12 2.04
N ASN A 116 -14.33 14.51 3.16
CA ASN A 116 -15.73 14.32 3.52
C ASN A 116 -16.02 15.24 4.71
N TYR A 117 -17.26 15.67 4.91
CA TYR A 117 -17.69 16.62 5.96
C TYR A 117 -17.49 18.10 5.60
N LEU A 118 -18.34 18.59 4.69
CA LEU A 118 -18.79 19.99 4.69
C LEU A 118 -19.76 20.28 5.86
N THR A 119 -19.65 19.55 6.98
CA THR A 119 -20.66 19.51 8.04
C THR A 119 -20.03 19.85 9.39
N GLU A 120 -20.60 20.84 10.07
CA GLU A 120 -20.10 21.37 11.32
C GLU A 120 -20.32 20.37 12.49
N SER A 121 -19.28 19.87 13.15
CA SER A 121 -19.43 18.81 14.18
C SER A 121 -18.62 19.04 15.46
N LEU A 122 -19.18 18.57 16.58
CA LEU A 122 -18.54 18.57 17.89
C LEU A 122 -18.68 17.19 18.58
N ASP A 123 -17.57 16.49 18.82
CA ASP A 123 -17.56 15.20 19.50
C ASP A 123 -16.65 15.24 20.73
N LEU A 124 -17.24 15.05 21.91
CA LEU A 124 -16.57 14.98 23.22
C LEU A 124 -16.85 13.66 23.95
N SER A 125 -17.28 12.62 23.22
CA SER A 125 -17.71 11.36 23.81
C SER A 125 -16.58 10.54 24.45
N GLU A 126 -16.91 9.55 25.27
CA GLU A 126 -15.95 8.60 25.89
C GLU A 126 -14.80 9.31 26.65
N ASN A 127 -15.14 10.21 27.57
CA ASN A 127 -14.20 10.94 28.43
C ASN A 127 -14.63 10.87 29.91
N LYS A 128 -13.98 11.64 30.80
CA LYS A 128 -14.32 11.75 32.24
C LYS A 128 -14.91 13.14 32.59
N LEU A 129 -15.54 13.82 31.63
CA LEU A 129 -16.10 15.15 31.82
C LEU A 129 -17.27 15.11 32.81
N SER A 130 -17.41 16.12 33.66
CA SER A 130 -18.36 16.16 34.78
C SER A 130 -19.03 17.53 34.89
N GLY A 131 -20.14 17.62 35.63
CA GLY A 131 -20.90 18.87 35.78
C GLY A 131 -22.02 19.02 34.75
N GLU A 132 -22.66 20.19 34.72
CA GLU A 132 -23.80 20.46 33.85
C GLU A 132 -23.37 20.80 32.42
N ILE A 133 -24.20 20.44 31.43
CA ILE A 133 -24.02 20.85 30.04
C ILE A 133 -24.29 22.36 29.95
N PRO A 134 -23.31 23.19 29.53
CA PRO A 134 -23.50 24.63 29.45
C PRO A 134 -24.67 24.99 28.53
N SER A 135 -25.60 25.81 29.01
CA SER A 135 -26.73 26.30 28.19
C SER A 135 -26.27 27.07 26.95
N SER A 136 -25.03 27.59 26.95
CA SER A 136 -24.41 28.26 25.81
C SER A 136 -24.17 27.35 24.59
N ILE A 137 -24.12 26.02 24.75
CA ILE A 137 -23.98 25.09 23.61
C ILE A 137 -25.16 25.20 22.63
N SER A 138 -26.34 25.60 23.11
CA SER A 138 -27.50 25.89 22.26
C SER A 138 -27.26 27.04 21.25
N LYS A 139 -26.20 27.84 21.44
CA LYS A 139 -25.82 28.94 20.53
C LYS A 139 -25.08 28.47 19.26
N LEU A 140 -24.64 27.20 19.19
CA LEU A 140 -24.01 26.59 18.01
C LEU A 140 -25.06 26.22 16.94
N THR A 141 -25.74 27.23 16.38
CA THR A 141 -26.92 27.06 15.52
C THR A 141 -26.66 26.37 14.18
N TYR A 142 -25.40 26.25 13.75
CA TYR A 142 -25.02 25.58 12.50
C TYR A 142 -24.44 24.18 12.71
N LEU A 143 -24.36 23.69 13.94
CA LEU A 143 -23.84 22.37 14.26
C LEU A 143 -24.71 21.26 13.64
N SER A 144 -24.14 20.41 12.80
CA SER A 144 -24.82 19.30 12.13
C SER A 144 -24.78 17.99 12.93
N THR A 145 -23.78 17.82 13.80
CA THR A 145 -23.60 16.63 14.65
C THR A 145 -23.00 17.01 16.01
N LEU A 146 -23.53 16.41 17.07
CA LEU A 146 -23.06 16.55 18.44
C LEU A 146 -22.98 15.16 19.09
N ASN A 147 -21.91 14.85 19.80
CA ASN A 147 -21.81 13.63 20.61
C ASN A 147 -21.14 13.92 21.95
N LEU A 148 -21.88 13.72 23.06
CA LEU A 148 -21.44 13.91 24.44
C LEU A 148 -21.56 12.61 25.27
N SER A 149 -21.74 11.46 24.60
CA SER A 149 -21.98 10.17 25.25
C SER A 149 -20.77 9.68 26.07
N TYR A 150 -21.01 8.75 26.99
CA TYR A 150 -20.02 8.08 27.84
C TYR A 150 -19.10 9.04 28.60
N ASN A 151 -19.70 9.96 29.36
CA ASN A 151 -19.04 10.88 30.29
C ASN A 151 -19.71 10.81 31.70
N ASN A 152 -19.31 11.69 32.63
CA ASN A 152 -19.89 11.83 33.97
C ASN A 152 -20.77 13.09 34.11
N LEU A 153 -21.47 13.51 33.04
CA LEU A 153 -22.27 14.74 33.05
C LEU A 153 -23.55 14.59 33.90
N ILE A 154 -23.96 15.69 34.53
CA ILE A 154 -25.10 15.74 35.46
C ILE A 154 -26.04 16.90 35.14
N GLY A 155 -27.27 16.87 35.66
CA GLY A 155 -28.20 18.00 35.57
C GLY A 155 -29.13 17.97 34.35
N ARG A 156 -29.91 19.05 34.19
CA ARG A 156 -30.95 19.12 33.15
C ARG A 156 -30.34 19.43 31.78
N ILE A 157 -30.69 18.65 30.76
CA ILE A 157 -30.27 18.94 29.38
C ILE A 157 -30.93 20.25 28.91
N PRO A 158 -30.16 21.21 28.35
CA PRO A 158 -30.72 22.41 27.75
C PRO A 158 -31.69 22.07 26.61
N SER A 159 -32.93 22.55 26.69
CA SER A 159 -33.97 22.31 25.67
C SER A 159 -34.14 23.50 24.73
N GLY A 160 -34.37 23.23 23.44
CA GLY A 160 -34.68 24.22 22.41
C GLY A 160 -33.69 24.31 21.24
N GLY A 161 -34.21 24.59 20.04
CA GLY A 161 -33.43 24.94 18.85
C GLY A 161 -32.78 23.74 18.14
N GLN A 162 -31.50 23.89 17.75
CA GLN A 162 -30.74 22.89 16.99
C GLN A 162 -30.49 21.60 17.79
N LEU A 163 -30.41 21.67 19.13
CA LEU A 163 -30.12 20.50 19.99
C LEU A 163 -31.22 19.44 19.98
N ASP A 164 -32.50 19.86 19.91
CA ASP A 164 -33.64 18.94 19.81
C ASP A 164 -33.64 18.22 18.45
N THR A 165 -33.23 18.93 17.39
CA THR A 165 -33.10 18.39 16.02
C THR A 165 -31.96 17.38 15.93
N LEU A 166 -30.82 17.68 16.55
CA LEU A 166 -29.67 16.79 16.61
C LEU A 166 -29.98 15.49 17.38
N TYR A 167 -30.70 15.59 18.49
CA TYR A 167 -31.12 14.42 19.25
C TYR A 167 -32.10 13.53 18.48
N ASN A 168 -33.04 14.10 17.73
CA ASN A 168 -33.96 13.33 16.89
C ASN A 168 -33.21 12.56 15.78
N ASN A 169 -32.10 13.11 15.27
CA ASN A 169 -31.25 12.45 14.28
C ASN A 169 -30.28 11.43 14.89
N ASN A 170 -29.80 11.66 16.12
CA ASN A 170 -28.93 10.75 16.85
C ASN A 170 -29.30 10.67 18.36
N PRO A 171 -30.22 9.77 18.74
CA PRO A 171 -30.65 9.63 20.14
C PRO A 171 -29.52 9.21 21.10
N SER A 172 -28.46 8.58 20.59
CA SER A 172 -27.35 8.06 21.40
C SER A 172 -26.37 9.13 21.89
N MET A 173 -26.51 10.39 21.45
CA MET A 173 -25.53 11.45 21.72
C MET A 173 -25.35 11.84 23.19
N TYR A 174 -26.19 11.34 24.10
CA TYR A 174 -26.08 11.55 25.56
C TYR A 174 -25.90 10.25 26.36
N ASP A 175 -25.82 9.09 25.71
CA ASP A 175 -25.76 7.78 26.37
C ASP A 175 -24.59 7.69 27.35
N GLY A 176 -24.65 6.79 28.34
CA GLY A 176 -23.57 6.60 29.30
C GLY A 176 -23.40 7.70 30.37
N ASN A 177 -24.15 8.81 30.31
CA ASN A 177 -24.16 9.86 31.35
C ASN A 177 -25.28 9.63 32.38
N ALA A 178 -24.96 8.94 33.49
CA ALA A 178 -25.97 8.53 34.48
C ALA A 178 -26.69 9.70 35.19
N GLY A 179 -26.07 10.89 35.28
CA GLY A 179 -26.62 12.05 35.99
C GLY A 179 -27.46 13.02 35.17
N LEU A 180 -27.56 12.84 33.84
CA LEU A 180 -28.39 13.70 32.99
C LEU A 180 -29.88 13.38 33.15
N CYS A 181 -30.70 14.43 33.08
CA CYS A 181 -32.16 14.37 33.17
C CYS A 181 -32.80 15.46 32.28
N GLY A 182 -34.09 15.39 32.03
CA GLY A 182 -34.80 16.37 31.20
C GLY A 182 -35.79 15.74 30.23
N ASP A 183 -36.56 16.60 29.57
CA ASP A 183 -37.72 16.19 28.77
C ASP A 183 -37.31 15.40 27.52
N ILE A 184 -36.15 15.72 26.93
CA ILE A 184 -35.54 15.04 25.77
C ILE A 184 -35.22 13.56 26.06
N LEU A 185 -34.68 13.27 27.26
CA LEU A 185 -34.36 11.91 27.71
C LEU A 185 -35.54 11.19 28.38
N LYS A 186 -36.70 11.85 28.50
CA LYS A 186 -37.86 11.35 29.28
C LYS A 186 -37.50 10.91 30.70
N LYS A 187 -36.53 11.60 31.33
CA LYS A 187 -35.99 11.26 32.66
C LYS A 187 -36.20 12.43 33.63
N LYS A 188 -36.92 12.21 34.73
CA LYS A 188 -37.23 13.26 35.73
C LYS A 188 -35.95 13.77 36.40
N CYS A 189 -35.77 15.09 36.44
CA CYS A 189 -34.72 15.71 37.24
C CYS A 189 -35.08 15.69 38.73
N PRO A 190 -34.12 15.43 39.65
CA PRO A 190 -34.34 15.64 41.07
C PRO A 190 -34.73 17.10 41.30
N GLY A 191 -35.91 17.33 41.87
CA GLY A 191 -36.41 18.68 42.14
C GLY A 191 -35.66 19.30 43.32
N ASN A 192 -35.29 20.57 43.17
CA ASN A 192 -34.91 21.43 44.27
C ASN A 192 -36.13 21.65 45.19
N ASP A 193 -36.22 20.86 46.25
CA ASP A 193 -36.98 21.20 47.45
C ASP A 193 -36.05 21.01 48.67
N ALA A 194 -35.20 22.01 48.89
CA ALA A 194 -34.65 22.39 50.19
C ALA A 194 -33.77 23.64 50.01
N SER A 195 -34.39 24.80 49.84
CA SER A 195 -33.74 26.07 50.16
C SER A 195 -34.03 26.41 51.62
N ASN A 196 -33.01 26.98 52.26
CA ASN A 196 -32.99 27.62 53.58
C ASN A 196 -33.10 26.70 54.79
N ASP A 197 -31.95 26.39 55.41
CA ASP A 197 -31.71 26.97 56.73
C ASP A 197 -30.21 27.00 57.13
N TYR A 198 -29.85 28.01 57.92
CA TYR A 198 -28.58 28.22 58.63
C TYR A 198 -27.34 28.76 57.90
N GLY A 199 -27.32 30.08 57.74
CA GLY A 199 -26.13 30.86 58.03
C GLY A 199 -25.90 31.01 59.55
N ARG A 200 -24.63 30.85 59.95
CA ARG A 200 -24.00 31.24 61.25
C ARG A 200 -24.40 30.45 62.51
N PHE A 201 -23.45 29.68 63.08
CA PHE A 201 -22.88 29.92 64.43
C PHE A 201 -21.80 28.89 64.84
N VAL A 202 -20.82 29.39 65.61
CA VAL A 202 -19.84 28.73 66.52
C VAL A 202 -18.49 28.22 65.97
N LEU A 203 -17.47 29.02 66.30
CA LEU A 203 -16.08 28.67 66.55
C LEU A 203 -15.90 27.65 67.69
N GLY A 204 -15.00 26.68 67.49
CA GLY A 204 -14.12 26.16 68.54
C GLY A 204 -14.53 24.85 69.23
N LEU A 205 -13.78 23.77 68.98
CA LEU A 205 -12.91 23.11 69.98
C LEU A 205 -12.34 21.77 69.46
N TRP A 206 -11.07 21.84 69.05
CA TRP A 206 -9.91 21.05 69.50
C TRP A 206 -10.08 19.66 70.18
N VAL A 207 -9.25 18.72 69.70
CA VAL A 207 -8.74 17.46 70.34
C VAL A 207 -9.78 16.34 70.42
N VAL A 208 -9.59 15.14 69.86
CA VAL A 208 -8.54 14.16 70.18
C VAL A 208 -8.37 13.17 69.01
N PHE A 209 -7.18 12.58 68.92
CA PHE A 209 -6.80 11.39 68.14
C PHE A 209 -6.29 11.61 66.73
N SER A 210 -5.23 12.42 66.66
CA SER A 210 -3.97 11.90 66.11
C SER A 210 -3.49 10.76 67.01
N THR A 211 -3.35 9.54 66.49
CA THR A 211 -2.24 8.61 66.78
C THR A 211 -2.46 7.28 66.08
N LEU A 212 -1.35 6.69 65.62
CA LEU A 212 -1.20 5.33 65.11
C LEU A 212 -1.41 5.13 63.60
N LEU A 213 -0.70 5.94 62.81
CA LEU A 213 0.14 5.37 61.76
C LEU A 213 1.46 4.94 62.40
N PHE A 214 1.57 3.66 62.79
CA PHE A 214 2.87 3.04 63.06
C PHE A 214 2.90 1.59 62.55
N LYS A 215 3.76 1.41 61.54
CA LYS A 215 4.68 0.28 61.30
C LYS A 215 4.18 -1.04 60.67
N LYS A 216 4.95 -1.35 59.61
CA LYS A 216 5.62 -2.62 59.26
C LYS A 216 4.73 -3.74 58.72
N SER A 217 4.89 -4.18 57.46
CA SER A 217 6.01 -4.94 56.86
C SER A 217 6.18 -6.36 57.41
N TRP A 218 6.00 -7.31 56.48
CA TRP A 218 6.64 -8.63 56.31
C TRP A 218 5.90 -9.93 56.66
N MET A 219 6.01 -10.84 55.68
CA MET A 219 6.00 -12.31 55.71
C MET A 219 4.67 -13.05 55.90
N ILE A 220 4.20 -13.80 54.88
CA ILE A 220 4.65 -15.12 54.36
C ILE A 220 3.95 -16.29 55.07
N ALA A 221 3.50 -17.21 54.21
CA ALA A 221 3.14 -18.62 54.41
C ALA A 221 1.75 -18.91 55.02
N TYR A 222 0.84 -19.52 54.26
CA TYR A 222 0.77 -20.93 53.85
C TYR A 222 0.33 -21.86 55.01
N PHE A 223 -0.76 -22.58 54.71
CA PHE A 223 -1.16 -23.89 55.21
C PHE A 223 -2.13 -24.00 56.41
N ARG A 224 -3.21 -24.71 56.06
CA ARG A 224 -4.03 -25.68 56.82
C ARG A 224 -5.21 -25.09 57.57
N LEU A 225 -6.42 -25.31 57.05
CA LEU A 225 -7.19 -26.57 57.03
C LEU A 225 -7.86 -26.85 58.37
N PHE A 226 -9.12 -27.28 58.22
CA PHE A 226 -9.99 -27.95 59.18
C PHE A 226 -10.83 -27.07 60.12
N ASP A 227 -12.11 -26.99 59.71
CA ASP A 227 -13.29 -27.40 60.48
C ASP A 227 -13.48 -26.85 61.89
N LYS A 228 -14.61 -26.14 62.06
CA LYS A 228 -15.75 -26.79 62.72
C LYS A 228 -17.06 -26.04 62.49
N HIS A 229 -17.97 -26.76 61.83
CA HIS A 229 -19.42 -26.78 62.01
C HIS A 229 -19.83 -26.73 63.51
N PRO A 230 -21.10 -26.37 63.83
CA PRO A 230 -22.11 -27.42 63.92
C PRO A 230 -23.49 -27.05 63.35
N SER A 231 -24.01 -28.01 62.61
CA SER A 231 -25.40 -28.36 62.38
C SER A 231 -26.17 -28.70 63.67
N SER A 232 -27.49 -28.47 63.69
CA SER A 232 -28.46 -29.38 64.34
C SER A 232 -29.91 -29.09 63.94
N HIS A 233 -30.59 -30.12 63.42
CA HIS A 233 -31.98 -30.59 63.71
C HIS A 233 -33.14 -29.56 63.68
N SER A 234 -34.34 -29.82 63.12
CA SER A 234 -35.12 -31.05 62.97
C SER A 234 -36.34 -30.81 62.06
N LEU A 235 -36.75 -31.85 61.33
CA LEU A 235 -38.12 -32.14 60.83
C LEU A 235 -39.15 -32.22 62.00
N PRO A 236 -40.48 -32.44 61.78
CA PRO A 236 -41.31 -32.37 60.55
C PRO A 236 -42.71 -31.71 60.78
N ASN A 237 -43.48 -31.72 59.69
CA ASN A 237 -44.93 -31.98 59.59
C ASN A 237 -45.87 -30.86 59.14
N ASN A 238 -46.77 -31.31 58.26
CA ASN A 238 -48.05 -30.75 57.85
C ASN A 238 -47.92 -29.63 56.79
N THR A 239 -48.72 -29.56 55.73
CA THR A 239 -50.13 -29.93 55.60
C THR A 239 -50.54 -29.82 54.11
N VAL A 240 -51.49 -30.66 53.67
CA VAL A 240 -52.71 -30.30 52.88
C VAL A 240 -52.47 -29.50 51.57
N ASN A 241 -52.56 -30.08 50.37
CA ASN A 241 -53.66 -30.79 49.69
C ASN A 241 -54.92 -29.93 49.47
N GLN A 242 -55.53 -30.03 48.28
CA GLN A 242 -56.91 -29.64 47.95
C GLN A 242 -57.19 -28.12 47.75
N HIS A 243 -57.92 -27.64 46.74
CA HIS A 243 -58.97 -28.22 45.88
C HIS A 243 -58.97 -27.48 44.52
N LEU A 244 -58.92 -28.17 43.37
CA LEU A 244 -60.02 -28.86 42.63
C LEU A 244 -60.90 -27.86 41.85
N THR A 245 -61.14 -28.04 40.56
CA THR A 245 -61.81 -29.16 39.85
C THR A 245 -61.47 -29.09 38.33
N LEU A 246 -61.66 -30.05 37.41
CA LEU A 246 -62.37 -31.34 37.21
C LEU A 246 -61.74 -31.92 35.90
N GLN A 247 -61.25 -33.15 35.74
CA GLN A 247 -61.85 -34.51 35.77
C GLN A 247 -62.87 -34.87 34.67
N LEU A 248 -62.82 -36.15 34.30
CA LEU A 248 -63.69 -37.00 33.45
C LEU A 248 -63.52 -36.86 31.93
N ILE A 249 -62.99 -37.84 31.18
CA ILE A 249 -63.27 -39.30 31.01
C ILE A 249 -63.81 -39.51 29.58
N ASN A 250 -63.41 -40.64 29.00
CA ASN A 250 -63.90 -41.30 27.76
C ASN A 250 -63.17 -40.93 26.45
N HIS A 251 -62.78 -41.89 25.59
CA HIS A 251 -62.94 -43.34 25.66
C HIS A 251 -62.18 -44.03 24.51
N LEU A 252 -61.73 -45.25 24.82
CA LEU A 252 -61.83 -46.46 24.01
C LEU A 252 -60.96 -46.69 22.77
N ALA A 253 -60.23 -47.80 22.91
CA ALA A 253 -60.14 -48.93 21.95
C ALA A 253 -59.27 -48.70 20.71
N MET A 254 -58.33 -49.56 20.34
CA MET A 254 -58.17 -51.00 20.53
C MET A 254 -56.66 -51.30 20.31
N LEU A 255 -55.99 -52.10 21.14
CA LEU A 255 -55.88 -53.56 20.98
C LEU A 255 -55.61 -54.01 19.53
N MET A 256 -54.35 -54.30 19.19
CA MET A 256 -53.87 -55.66 18.88
C MET A 256 -52.64 -55.71 17.95
N ARG A 257 -51.65 -56.48 18.41
CA ARG A 257 -50.83 -57.47 17.68
C ARG A 257 -49.75 -57.01 16.66
N ARG A 258 -48.50 -57.29 17.07
CA ARG A 258 -47.37 -57.81 16.26
C ARG A 258 -47.85 -58.97 15.32
N PRO A 259 -47.19 -59.31 14.19
CA PRO A 259 -45.74 -59.54 14.12
C PRO A 259 -45.00 -59.32 12.78
N ALA A 260 -43.69 -59.59 12.87
CA ALA A 260 -42.60 -59.59 11.90
C ALA A 260 -42.84 -60.22 10.52
N ILE A 261 -41.98 -59.88 9.54
CA ILE A 261 -41.02 -60.76 8.81
C ILE A 261 -40.48 -60.06 7.55
N ALA A 262 -39.15 -60.13 7.35
CA ALA A 262 -38.31 -60.15 6.11
C ALA A 262 -38.67 -59.26 4.88
N ALA A 263 -37.77 -58.74 4.06
CA ALA A 263 -36.50 -59.28 3.59
C ALA A 263 -35.61 -58.19 2.95
N ALA A 264 -34.30 -58.36 3.14
CA ALA A 264 -33.18 -58.12 2.24
C ALA A 264 -33.28 -57.00 1.16
N ALA A 265 -32.48 -55.96 1.35
CA ALA A 265 -31.71 -55.37 0.24
C ALA A 265 -30.32 -56.01 0.25
N SER A 266 -29.95 -56.70 -0.83
CA SER A 266 -28.57 -57.06 -1.18
C SER A 266 -28.54 -57.12 -2.71
N PHE A 267 -27.99 -56.09 -3.34
CA PHE A 267 -26.62 -56.09 -3.87
C PHE A 267 -26.31 -57.31 -4.76
N LEU A 268 -26.24 -57.05 -6.07
CA LEU A 268 -25.25 -57.62 -6.98
C LEU A 268 -24.69 -56.41 -7.76
N LEU A 269 -23.46 -55.94 -7.53
CA LEU A 269 -22.16 -56.45 -7.96
C LEU A 269 -21.99 -56.60 -9.48
N LEU A 270 -21.02 -55.80 -9.96
CA LEU A 270 -20.00 -56.07 -10.99
C LEU A 270 -20.39 -56.14 -12.48
N MET A 271 -20.03 -55.06 -13.19
CA MET A 271 -18.91 -54.99 -14.14
C MET A 271 -18.53 -56.25 -14.98
N ILE A 272 -18.56 -56.04 -16.30
CA ILE A 272 -17.59 -56.42 -17.37
C ILE A 272 -18.13 -57.32 -18.50
N ALA A 273 -17.78 -56.87 -19.73
CA ALA A 273 -17.64 -57.59 -21.01
C ALA A 273 -18.93 -58.06 -21.68
N ALA A 274 -19.07 -58.08 -23.01
CA ALA A 274 -18.23 -57.69 -24.13
C ALA A 274 -19.13 -57.64 -25.38
N ASP A 275 -18.59 -57.04 -26.44
CA ASP A 275 -18.77 -57.38 -27.86
C ASP A 275 -20.16 -57.65 -28.47
N GLY A 276 -20.37 -56.96 -29.60
CA GLY A 276 -21.44 -57.23 -30.56
C GLY A 276 -21.63 -56.05 -31.50
N GLN A 277 -20.62 -55.70 -32.30
CA GLN A 277 -20.65 -55.86 -33.76
C GLN A 277 -22.05 -55.71 -34.41
N ALA A 278 -22.22 -54.61 -35.14
CA ALA A 278 -23.00 -54.56 -36.39
C ALA A 278 -22.43 -53.40 -37.23
N ALA A 279 -21.43 -53.69 -38.04
CA ALA A 279 -21.58 -53.89 -39.48
C ALA A 279 -21.81 -52.57 -40.24
N THR A 280 -20.67 -51.98 -40.63
CA THR A 280 -20.54 -51.01 -41.71
C THR A 280 -21.09 -51.58 -43.03
N PRO A 281 -21.82 -50.79 -43.85
CA PRO A 281 -22.08 -51.17 -45.22
C PRO A 281 -20.77 -51.12 -46.04
N PRO A 282 -20.60 -52.00 -47.05
CA PRO A 282 -19.36 -52.08 -47.81
C PRO A 282 -19.19 -50.86 -48.74
N PRO A 283 -17.95 -50.39 -48.94
CA PRO A 283 -17.67 -49.34 -49.92
C PRO A 283 -17.80 -49.89 -51.34
N PRO A 284 -18.39 -49.14 -52.28
CA PRO A 284 -18.22 -49.44 -53.70
C PRO A 284 -16.76 -49.25 -54.11
N ALA A 285 -16.35 -50.06 -55.08
CA ALA A 285 -14.99 -50.28 -55.57
C ALA A 285 -14.12 -49.01 -55.68
N ALA A 286 -12.89 -49.13 -55.17
CA ALA A 286 -11.84 -48.13 -55.25
C ALA A 286 -11.48 -47.83 -56.72
N ILE A 287 -11.89 -46.64 -57.17
CA ILE A 287 -11.27 -45.94 -58.30
C ILE A 287 -10.20 -45.04 -57.68
N GLY A 288 -8.93 -45.37 -57.93
CA GLY A 288 -7.71 -44.61 -57.63
C GLY A 288 -7.74 -43.58 -56.49
N ASN A 289 -7.22 -43.96 -55.31
CA ASN A 289 -6.90 -43.08 -54.18
C ASN A 289 -5.68 -42.19 -54.48
N TYR A 290 -5.76 -41.32 -55.48
CA TYR A 290 -4.69 -40.38 -55.78
C TYR A 290 -5.27 -38.97 -55.83
N CYS A 291 -4.55 -38.00 -55.25
CA CYS A 291 -4.88 -36.60 -55.38
C CYS A 291 -4.99 -36.18 -56.86
N GLU A 292 -6.05 -35.45 -57.19
CA GLU A 292 -6.28 -34.89 -58.52
C GLU A 292 -5.09 -34.01 -58.94
N PRO A 293 -4.45 -34.24 -60.11
CA PRO A 293 -3.26 -33.49 -60.52
C PRO A 293 -3.42 -31.97 -60.49
N ARG A 294 -4.62 -31.46 -60.83
CA ARG A 294 -4.93 -30.03 -60.75
C ARG A 294 -4.90 -29.48 -59.33
N GLU A 295 -5.41 -30.23 -58.36
CA GLU A 295 -5.41 -29.84 -56.95
C GLU A 295 -4.00 -29.90 -56.35
N ARG A 296 -3.23 -30.93 -56.72
CA ARG A 296 -1.80 -31.03 -56.37
C ARG A 296 -1.00 -29.83 -56.87
N ASP A 297 -1.18 -29.48 -58.15
CA ASP A 297 -0.46 -28.36 -58.76
C ASP A 297 -0.88 -27.02 -58.12
N ALA A 298 -2.14 -26.87 -57.73
CA ALA A 298 -2.62 -25.71 -56.98
C ALA A 298 -1.97 -25.58 -55.59
N LEU A 299 -1.79 -26.69 -54.88
CA LEU A 299 -1.09 -26.73 -53.59
C LEU A 299 0.41 -26.42 -53.73
N LEU A 300 1.07 -26.91 -54.79
CA LEU A 300 2.46 -26.56 -55.07
C LEU A 300 2.61 -25.08 -55.40
N ALA A 301 1.70 -24.52 -56.20
CA ALA A 301 1.68 -23.08 -56.46
C ALA A 301 1.42 -22.25 -55.19
N PHE A 302 0.60 -22.73 -54.26
CA PHE A 302 0.44 -22.09 -52.95
C PHE A 302 1.77 -22.12 -52.16
N LYS A 303 2.48 -23.26 -52.16
CA LYS A 303 3.79 -23.38 -51.52
C LYS A 303 4.82 -22.42 -52.12
N GLU A 304 4.81 -22.18 -53.43
CA GLU A 304 5.69 -21.20 -54.07
C GLU A 304 5.44 -19.76 -53.57
N GLY A 305 4.21 -19.44 -53.13
CA GLY A 305 3.87 -18.16 -52.51
C GLY A 305 4.26 -18.03 -51.03
N VAL A 306 4.76 -19.11 -50.40
CA VAL A 306 5.27 -19.10 -49.03
C VAL A 306 6.77 -18.81 -49.06
N THR A 307 7.17 -17.64 -48.55
CA THR A 307 8.54 -17.13 -48.59
C THR A 307 9.42 -17.66 -47.47
N ASP A 308 8.84 -18.03 -46.32
CA ASP A 308 9.57 -18.63 -45.20
C ASP A 308 8.76 -19.74 -44.51
N ASP A 309 9.44 -20.83 -44.15
CA ASP A 309 8.89 -22.02 -43.49
C ASP A 309 9.89 -22.57 -42.45
N PRO A 310 10.11 -21.86 -41.33
CA PRO A 310 11.13 -22.19 -40.35
C PRO A 310 10.90 -23.55 -39.65
N ALA A 311 9.65 -24.01 -39.57
CA ALA A 311 9.32 -25.32 -39.00
C ALA A 311 9.27 -26.47 -40.03
N GLY A 312 9.50 -26.17 -41.32
CA GLY A 312 9.42 -27.17 -42.39
C GLY A 312 8.04 -27.82 -42.52
N LEU A 313 6.97 -27.08 -42.26
CA LEU A 313 5.58 -27.58 -42.33
C LEU A 313 5.22 -28.04 -43.75
N LEU A 314 5.76 -27.38 -44.77
CA LEU A 314 5.52 -27.67 -46.18
C LEU A 314 6.61 -28.56 -46.79
N ALA A 315 7.54 -29.09 -45.98
CA ALA A 315 8.65 -29.92 -46.45
C ALA A 315 8.18 -31.20 -47.18
N SER A 316 7.02 -31.76 -46.80
CA SER A 316 6.47 -32.96 -47.45
C SER A 316 5.88 -32.68 -48.84
N TRP A 317 5.65 -31.42 -49.21
CA TRP A 317 4.98 -31.03 -50.44
C TRP A 317 6.00 -30.97 -51.59
N ARG A 318 6.17 -32.08 -52.31
CA ARG A 318 7.15 -32.20 -53.40
C ARG A 318 6.63 -33.11 -54.50
N ARG A 319 7.06 -32.88 -55.74
CA ARG A 319 6.88 -33.85 -56.83
C ARG A 319 7.90 -34.97 -56.66
N GLY A 320 7.43 -36.21 -56.60
CA GLY A 320 8.27 -37.41 -56.55
C GLY A 320 8.21 -38.14 -57.89
N GLY A 321 9.33 -38.64 -58.39
CA GLY A 321 9.44 -39.29 -59.71
C GLY A 321 8.68 -40.63 -59.88
N GLY A 322 7.64 -40.91 -59.09
CA GLY A 322 6.81 -42.12 -59.19
C GLY A 322 5.39 -41.96 -58.63
N GLN A 323 4.43 -42.75 -59.15
CA GLN A 323 2.98 -42.63 -58.93
C GLN A 323 2.52 -42.64 -57.45
N LEU A 324 3.30 -43.18 -56.51
CA LEU A 324 2.97 -43.26 -55.08
C LEU A 324 3.53 -42.10 -54.23
N GLN A 325 4.52 -41.34 -54.72
CA GLN A 325 5.08 -40.18 -54.01
C GLN A 325 4.47 -38.83 -54.45
N ASP A 326 3.65 -38.87 -55.49
CA ASP A 326 2.98 -37.72 -56.11
C ASP A 326 1.56 -37.48 -55.55
N ASP A 327 1.15 -38.25 -54.54
CA ASP A 327 -0.16 -38.13 -53.90
C ASP A 327 -0.17 -37.01 -52.85
N CYS A 328 -0.78 -35.87 -53.20
CA CYS A 328 -0.91 -34.73 -52.30
C CYS A 328 -1.76 -35.05 -51.05
N CYS A 329 -2.56 -36.12 -51.07
CA CYS A 329 -3.38 -36.53 -49.93
C CYS A 329 -2.57 -37.02 -48.73
N GLN A 330 -1.28 -37.34 -48.93
CA GLN A 330 -0.34 -37.71 -47.87
C GLN A 330 0.43 -36.50 -47.32
N TRP A 331 0.27 -35.31 -47.90
CA TRP A 331 1.03 -34.15 -47.47
C TRP A 331 0.56 -33.64 -46.11
N ARG A 332 1.52 -33.20 -45.29
CA ARG A 332 1.22 -32.62 -43.97
C ARG A 332 0.25 -31.46 -44.14
N GLY A 333 -0.83 -31.50 -43.38
CA GLY A 333 -1.89 -30.48 -43.40
C GLY A 333 -2.96 -30.67 -44.48
N VAL A 334 -2.77 -31.57 -45.45
CA VAL A 334 -3.75 -31.87 -46.51
C VAL A 334 -4.55 -33.12 -46.15
N ARG A 335 -5.86 -33.11 -46.40
CA ARG A 335 -6.70 -34.30 -46.30
C ARG A 335 -7.72 -34.34 -47.43
N CYS A 336 -7.80 -35.50 -48.06
CA CYS A 336 -8.71 -35.76 -49.17
C CYS A 336 -9.94 -36.57 -48.75
N SER A 337 -10.94 -36.59 -49.64
CA SER A 337 -12.12 -37.43 -49.54
C SER A 337 -11.77 -38.89 -49.81
N ASN A 338 -12.06 -39.77 -48.85
CA ASN A 338 -11.87 -41.22 -49.01
C ASN A 338 -12.76 -41.84 -50.12
N LEU A 339 -13.74 -41.09 -50.63
CA LEU A 339 -14.64 -41.53 -51.70
C LEU A 339 -14.22 -41.05 -53.09
N THR A 340 -13.53 -39.91 -53.18
CA THR A 340 -13.33 -39.19 -54.45
C THR A 340 -11.91 -38.72 -54.70
N GLY A 341 -10.98 -38.87 -53.75
CA GLY A 341 -9.59 -38.41 -53.90
C GLY A 341 -9.39 -36.88 -53.82
N HIS A 342 -10.45 -36.07 -53.97
CA HIS A 342 -10.39 -34.61 -53.89
C HIS A 342 -10.01 -34.07 -52.50
N VAL A 343 -9.22 -33.00 -52.45
CA VAL A 343 -8.83 -32.27 -51.24
C VAL A 343 -10.05 -31.61 -50.60
N VAL A 344 -10.35 -31.99 -49.36
CA VAL A 344 -11.49 -31.47 -48.59
C VAL A 344 -11.08 -30.67 -47.36
N LYS A 345 -9.83 -30.77 -46.92
CA LYS A 345 -9.30 -30.06 -45.75
C LYS A 345 -7.84 -29.65 -45.94
N LEU A 346 -7.56 -28.40 -45.65
CA LEU A 346 -6.23 -27.81 -45.54
C LEU A 346 -6.07 -27.16 -44.16
N ARG A 347 -5.12 -27.65 -43.36
CA ARG A 347 -4.83 -27.16 -42.01
C ARG A 347 -3.33 -26.93 -41.83
N LEU A 348 -2.94 -25.67 -41.76
CA LEU A 348 -1.57 -25.19 -41.61
C LEU A 348 -1.42 -24.20 -40.45
N ARG A 349 -2.30 -24.28 -39.44
CA ARG A 349 -2.21 -23.45 -38.23
C ARG A 349 -0.83 -23.55 -37.58
N ASN A 350 -0.31 -22.42 -37.13
CA ASN A 350 0.89 -22.37 -36.31
C ASN A 350 0.54 -22.44 -34.81
N ASP A 351 1.15 -23.40 -34.11
CA ASP A 351 0.90 -23.63 -32.68
C ASP A 351 2.07 -23.17 -31.78
N HIS A 352 3.19 -22.73 -32.35
CA HIS A 352 4.39 -22.35 -31.59
C HIS A 352 4.89 -20.94 -31.98
N ALA A 353 5.41 -20.20 -31.00
CA ALA A 353 6.00 -18.88 -31.25
C ALA A 353 7.31 -19.01 -32.04
N GLY A 354 7.50 -18.15 -33.04
CA GLY A 354 8.72 -18.13 -33.86
C GLY A 354 8.78 -19.15 -35.01
N THR A 355 7.70 -19.91 -35.25
CA THR A 355 7.64 -20.94 -36.31
C THR A 355 6.58 -20.68 -37.39
N ALA A 356 6.05 -19.46 -37.46
CA ALA A 356 4.99 -19.10 -38.39
C ALA A 356 5.44 -19.16 -39.86
N LEU A 357 4.57 -19.65 -40.75
CA LEU A 357 4.76 -19.50 -42.19
C LEU A 357 4.70 -18.02 -42.57
N ALA A 358 5.62 -17.55 -43.41
CA ALA A 358 5.58 -16.21 -43.99
C ALA A 358 5.34 -16.28 -45.50
N GLY A 359 4.58 -15.34 -46.05
CA GLY A 359 4.29 -15.27 -47.48
C GLY A 359 2.90 -14.75 -47.78
N GLU A 360 2.26 -15.28 -48.83
CA GLU A 360 0.92 -14.87 -49.25
C GLU A 360 -0.05 -16.04 -49.46
N ILE A 361 -1.34 -15.78 -49.22
CA ILE A 361 -2.40 -16.73 -49.57
C ILE A 361 -2.68 -16.61 -51.08
N GLY A 362 -2.06 -17.50 -51.86
CA GLY A 362 -2.15 -17.49 -53.32
C GLY A 362 -3.52 -17.87 -53.89
N GLN A 363 -3.90 -17.23 -55.00
CA GLN A 363 -5.16 -17.45 -55.73
C GLN A 363 -5.29 -18.87 -56.31
N SER A 364 -4.17 -19.61 -56.43
CA SER A 364 -4.15 -21.00 -56.89
C SER A 364 -5.11 -21.91 -56.11
N LEU A 365 -5.34 -21.61 -54.82
CA LEU A 365 -6.23 -22.36 -53.95
C LEU A 365 -7.67 -22.45 -54.46
N ILE A 366 -8.14 -21.55 -55.33
CA ILE A 366 -9.48 -21.64 -55.97
C ILE A 366 -9.71 -23.00 -56.63
N SER A 367 -8.65 -23.61 -57.16
CA SER A 367 -8.71 -24.91 -57.84
C SER A 367 -9.14 -26.05 -56.91
N LEU A 368 -9.12 -25.85 -55.59
CA LEU A 368 -9.62 -26.81 -54.59
C LEU A 368 -11.14 -26.67 -54.42
N GLU A 369 -11.91 -26.93 -55.47
CA GLU A 369 -13.37 -26.69 -55.54
C GLU A 369 -14.18 -27.44 -54.45
N HIS A 370 -13.64 -28.56 -53.99
CA HIS A 370 -14.24 -29.43 -52.97
C HIS A 370 -13.79 -29.11 -51.54
N LEU A 371 -12.97 -28.08 -51.34
CA LEU A 371 -12.45 -27.71 -50.02
C LEU A 371 -13.59 -27.32 -49.07
N ARG A 372 -13.64 -27.99 -47.92
CA ARG A 372 -14.65 -27.77 -46.86
C ARG A 372 -14.05 -27.11 -45.61
N TYR A 373 -12.75 -27.26 -45.39
CA TYR A 373 -12.07 -26.80 -44.19
C TYR A 373 -10.74 -26.13 -44.56
N LEU A 374 -10.61 -24.85 -44.25
CA LEU A 374 -9.39 -24.07 -44.43
C LEU A 374 -8.99 -23.41 -43.10
N ASP A 375 -7.81 -23.77 -42.59
CA ASP A 375 -7.24 -23.19 -41.37
C ASP A 375 -5.78 -22.80 -41.62
N LEU A 376 -5.54 -21.50 -41.71
CA LEU A 376 -4.22 -20.89 -41.92
C LEU A 376 -3.81 -20.02 -40.71
N SER A 377 -4.52 -20.13 -39.60
CA SER A 377 -4.40 -19.23 -38.46
C SER A 377 -3.01 -19.19 -37.81
N MET A 378 -2.70 -18.08 -37.12
CA MET A 378 -1.45 -17.80 -36.40
C MET A 378 -0.18 -17.77 -37.28
N ASN A 379 -0.34 -17.57 -38.59
CA ASN A 379 0.77 -17.42 -39.53
C ASN A 379 0.96 -15.96 -39.97
N ASN A 380 2.03 -15.70 -40.73
CA ASN A 380 2.35 -14.42 -41.34
C ASN A 380 2.08 -14.44 -42.87
N LEU A 381 0.86 -14.85 -43.26
CA LEU A 381 0.46 -15.07 -44.66
C LEU A 381 -0.30 -13.88 -45.28
N ALA A 382 -0.15 -12.67 -44.73
CA ALA A 382 -0.90 -11.49 -45.20
C ALA A 382 -0.49 -11.03 -46.62
N GLY A 383 0.67 -11.48 -47.11
CA GLY A 383 1.21 -11.13 -48.42
C GLY A 383 1.61 -9.67 -48.56
N SER A 384 1.96 -9.27 -49.78
CA SER A 384 2.41 -7.91 -50.10
C SER A 384 1.31 -6.86 -49.98
N THR A 385 0.06 -7.24 -50.27
CA THR A 385 -1.09 -6.35 -50.10
C THR A 385 -1.48 -6.19 -48.64
N GLY A 386 -1.22 -7.20 -47.80
CA GLY A 386 -1.66 -7.22 -46.41
C GLY A 386 -3.17 -7.38 -46.23
N HIS A 387 -3.94 -7.65 -47.29
CA HIS A 387 -5.41 -7.69 -47.25
C HIS A 387 -5.92 -9.14 -47.22
N VAL A 388 -7.13 -9.34 -46.66
CA VAL A 388 -7.83 -10.62 -46.77
C VAL A 388 -8.20 -10.84 -48.25
N PRO A 389 -7.80 -11.96 -48.89
CA PRO A 389 -8.04 -12.14 -50.33
C PRO A 389 -9.53 -12.32 -50.67
N GLU A 390 -10.03 -11.50 -51.59
CA GLU A 390 -11.44 -11.53 -52.03
C GLU A 390 -11.85 -12.89 -52.62
N PHE A 391 -10.91 -13.58 -53.29
CA PHE A 391 -11.19 -14.83 -53.98
C PHE A 391 -11.65 -15.95 -53.04
N LEU A 392 -11.36 -15.84 -51.73
CA LEU A 392 -11.83 -16.79 -50.71
C LEU A 392 -13.36 -16.89 -50.69
N GLY A 393 -14.08 -15.87 -51.13
CA GLY A 393 -15.54 -15.90 -51.31
C GLY A 393 -16.04 -16.86 -52.41
N SER A 394 -15.15 -17.41 -53.25
CA SER A 394 -15.52 -18.27 -54.37
C SER A 394 -15.65 -19.75 -54.01
N PHE A 395 -15.27 -20.16 -52.79
CA PHE A 395 -15.30 -21.56 -52.36
C PHE A 395 -16.72 -22.05 -52.04
N ARG A 396 -17.39 -22.64 -53.03
CA ARG A 396 -18.78 -23.12 -52.92
C ARG A 396 -19.01 -24.18 -51.83
N SER A 397 -17.99 -24.99 -51.54
CA SER A 397 -18.06 -26.13 -50.60
C SER A 397 -17.63 -25.78 -49.17
N LEU A 398 -17.11 -24.57 -48.93
CA LEU A 398 -16.45 -24.23 -47.67
C LEU A 398 -17.43 -24.23 -46.50
N ARG A 399 -17.04 -24.87 -45.39
CA ARG A 399 -17.80 -24.95 -44.14
C ARG A 399 -17.05 -24.36 -42.95
N TYR A 400 -15.72 -24.32 -43.02
CA TYR A 400 -14.85 -23.83 -41.96
C TYR A 400 -13.75 -22.97 -42.56
N LEU A 401 -13.66 -21.72 -42.11
CA LEU A 401 -12.61 -20.77 -42.45
C LEU A 401 -12.02 -20.15 -41.18
N ASN A 402 -10.73 -20.37 -40.94
CA ASN A 402 -10.00 -19.76 -39.84
C ASN A 402 -8.73 -19.09 -40.36
N LEU A 403 -8.70 -17.76 -40.25
CA LEU A 403 -7.58 -16.90 -40.60
C LEU A 403 -7.11 -16.07 -39.40
N SER A 404 -7.56 -16.43 -38.19
CA SER A 404 -7.24 -15.69 -36.97
C SER A 404 -5.75 -15.59 -36.73
N GLY A 405 -5.32 -14.48 -36.14
CA GLY A 405 -3.94 -14.21 -35.77
C GLY A 405 -3.01 -13.84 -36.93
N ILE A 406 -3.51 -13.80 -38.17
CA ILE A 406 -2.79 -13.22 -39.31
C ILE A 406 -2.99 -11.70 -39.27
N VAL A 407 -1.90 -10.94 -39.45
CA VAL A 407 -1.91 -9.47 -39.36
C VAL A 407 -2.41 -8.86 -40.67
N PHE A 408 -3.70 -9.04 -40.96
CA PHE A 408 -4.34 -8.38 -42.10
C PHE A 408 -4.67 -6.91 -41.81
N SER A 409 -4.86 -6.16 -42.89
CA SER A 409 -5.25 -4.76 -42.93
C SER A 409 -6.31 -4.50 -43.99
N GLY A 410 -7.03 -3.39 -43.85
CA GLY A 410 -8.04 -2.97 -44.82
C GLY A 410 -9.43 -3.55 -44.56
N MET A 411 -10.30 -3.44 -45.57
CA MET A 411 -11.69 -3.89 -45.45
C MET A 411 -11.77 -5.42 -45.52
N VAL A 412 -12.57 -6.04 -44.65
CA VAL A 412 -12.94 -7.46 -44.80
C VAL A 412 -13.82 -7.60 -46.07
N PRO A 413 -13.45 -8.46 -47.03
CA PRO A 413 -14.11 -8.51 -48.33
C PRO A 413 -15.56 -9.04 -48.22
N PRO A 414 -16.58 -8.29 -48.66
CA PRO A 414 -17.99 -8.72 -48.63
C PRO A 414 -18.27 -9.99 -49.45
N GLN A 415 -17.39 -10.35 -50.38
CA GLN A 415 -17.44 -11.59 -51.16
C GLN A 415 -17.44 -12.84 -50.28
N LEU A 416 -16.93 -12.76 -49.03
CA LEU A 416 -17.07 -13.85 -48.06
C LEU A 416 -18.54 -14.19 -47.77
N GLY A 417 -19.47 -13.25 -47.95
CA GLY A 417 -20.92 -13.49 -47.86
C GLY A 417 -21.48 -14.47 -48.89
N ASN A 418 -20.73 -14.78 -49.96
CA ASN A 418 -21.14 -15.79 -50.95
C ASN A 418 -20.99 -17.24 -50.44
N LEU A 419 -20.35 -17.44 -49.29
CA LEU A 419 -20.07 -18.75 -48.71
C LEU A 419 -21.29 -19.33 -47.96
N SER A 420 -22.39 -19.60 -48.67
CA SER A 420 -23.67 -20.01 -48.07
C SER A 420 -23.63 -21.33 -47.26
N ASN A 421 -22.60 -22.17 -47.44
CA ASN A 421 -22.38 -23.40 -46.68
C ASN A 421 -21.54 -23.21 -45.40
N LEU A 422 -21.02 -22.00 -45.17
CA LEU A 422 -20.10 -21.70 -44.07
C LEU A 422 -20.79 -21.87 -42.72
N ARG A 423 -20.13 -22.57 -41.81
CA ARG A 423 -20.58 -22.83 -40.43
C ARG A 423 -19.65 -22.22 -39.39
N TYR A 424 -18.39 -22.00 -39.73
CA TYR A 424 -17.36 -21.46 -38.85
C TYR A 424 -16.56 -20.40 -39.60
N LEU A 425 -16.53 -19.19 -39.05
CA LEU A 425 -15.71 -18.08 -39.50
C LEU A 425 -14.95 -17.46 -38.33
N ASP A 426 -13.64 -17.37 -38.46
CA ASP A 426 -12.77 -16.74 -37.47
C ASP A 426 -11.73 -15.86 -38.17
N LEU A 427 -11.85 -14.55 -37.99
CA LEU A 427 -10.97 -13.51 -38.51
C LEU A 427 -10.32 -12.70 -37.39
N SER A 428 -10.34 -13.19 -36.14
CA SER A 428 -9.84 -12.44 -34.98
C SER A 428 -8.36 -12.07 -35.11
N GLY A 429 -7.99 -10.85 -34.71
CA GLY A 429 -6.60 -10.37 -34.69
C GLY A 429 -5.85 -10.77 -33.41
N ILE A 430 -4.51 -10.64 -33.40
CA ILE A 430 -3.71 -10.75 -32.17
C ILE A 430 -3.65 -9.38 -31.49
N ARG A 431 -4.01 -9.30 -30.21
CA ARG A 431 -3.67 -8.16 -29.34
C ARG A 431 -2.21 -8.28 -28.88
N LEU A 432 -1.26 -7.77 -29.67
CA LEU A 432 0.08 -7.46 -29.16
C LEU A 432 0.07 -6.03 -28.61
N SER A 433 0.72 -5.81 -27.46
CA SER A 433 0.68 -4.56 -26.69
C SER A 433 0.72 -3.30 -27.58
N GLY A 434 -0.41 -2.60 -27.68
CA GLY A 434 -0.52 -1.33 -28.39
C GLY A 434 -0.74 -1.38 -29.91
N MET A 435 -0.76 -2.56 -30.56
CA MET A 435 -1.12 -2.66 -31.98
C MET A 435 -2.60 -3.03 -32.14
N VAL A 436 -3.36 -2.11 -32.75
CA VAL A 436 -4.76 -2.33 -33.14
C VAL A 436 -4.78 -3.14 -34.44
N SER A 437 -5.67 -4.13 -34.55
CA SER A 437 -5.90 -4.78 -35.85
C SER A 437 -6.39 -3.73 -36.86
N PHE A 438 -5.83 -3.75 -38.07
CA PHE A 438 -6.17 -2.82 -39.14
C PHE A 438 -7.38 -3.27 -39.97
N LEU A 439 -7.95 -4.43 -39.66
CA LEU A 439 -9.16 -4.90 -40.32
C LEU A 439 -10.38 -4.11 -39.87
N TYR A 440 -11.23 -3.75 -40.83
CA TYR A 440 -12.50 -3.09 -40.55
C TYR A 440 -13.65 -3.59 -41.42
N ILE A 441 -14.87 -3.42 -40.92
CA ILE A 441 -16.12 -3.68 -41.65
C ILE A 441 -16.93 -2.39 -41.65
N ASN A 442 -17.27 -1.87 -42.84
CA ASN A 442 -18.13 -0.69 -42.96
C ASN A 442 -19.61 -1.04 -43.11
N ASP A 443 -19.91 -2.17 -43.76
CA ASP A 443 -21.25 -2.70 -43.97
C ASP A 443 -21.25 -4.17 -43.54
N GLY A 444 -22.02 -4.49 -42.50
CA GLY A 444 -22.14 -5.85 -41.96
C GLY A 444 -23.17 -6.71 -42.68
N SER A 445 -23.99 -6.15 -43.58
CA SER A 445 -25.16 -6.83 -44.17
C SER A 445 -24.83 -8.15 -44.88
N TRP A 446 -23.62 -8.29 -45.45
CA TRP A 446 -23.17 -9.52 -46.08
C TRP A 446 -23.10 -10.72 -45.11
N LEU A 447 -22.92 -10.49 -43.81
CA LEU A 447 -22.94 -11.56 -42.80
C LEU A 447 -24.31 -12.23 -42.73
N ALA A 448 -25.40 -11.49 -42.99
CA ALA A 448 -26.76 -12.03 -42.99
C ALA A 448 -26.99 -13.06 -44.11
N HIS A 449 -26.17 -13.06 -45.18
CA HIS A 449 -26.22 -14.08 -46.23
C HIS A 449 -25.67 -15.45 -45.77
N LEU A 450 -24.93 -15.50 -44.67
CA LEU A 450 -24.35 -16.72 -44.10
C LEU A 450 -25.32 -17.43 -43.16
N SER A 451 -26.49 -17.82 -43.69
CA SER A 451 -27.61 -18.37 -42.88
C SER A 451 -27.31 -19.67 -42.13
N ASN A 452 -26.25 -20.41 -42.51
CA ASN A 452 -25.80 -21.65 -41.86
C ASN A 452 -24.70 -21.43 -40.80
N LEU A 453 -24.31 -20.18 -40.53
CA LEU A 453 -23.19 -19.85 -39.67
C LEU A 453 -23.49 -20.15 -38.20
N GLN A 454 -22.68 -20.99 -37.57
CA GLN A 454 -22.84 -21.41 -36.17
C GLN A 454 -21.80 -20.78 -35.24
N TYR A 455 -20.62 -20.46 -35.79
CA TYR A 455 -19.50 -19.87 -35.06
C TYR A 455 -18.98 -18.66 -35.83
N LEU A 456 -18.98 -17.51 -35.16
CA LEU A 456 -18.45 -16.25 -35.68
C LEU A 456 -17.54 -15.59 -34.65
N LYS A 457 -16.29 -15.35 -35.03
CA LYS A 457 -15.34 -14.54 -34.26
C LYS A 457 -14.68 -13.48 -35.12
N LEU A 458 -14.77 -12.24 -34.67
CA LEU A 458 -14.16 -11.08 -35.32
C LEU A 458 -13.40 -10.23 -34.30
N ASP A 459 -12.86 -10.84 -33.25
CA ASP A 459 -12.25 -10.11 -32.14
C ASP A 459 -11.13 -9.18 -32.64
N GLY A 460 -11.17 -7.93 -32.22
CA GLY A 460 -10.24 -6.89 -32.65
C GLY A 460 -10.50 -6.30 -34.04
N VAL A 461 -11.44 -6.82 -34.84
CA VAL A 461 -11.84 -6.20 -36.11
C VAL A 461 -12.67 -4.95 -35.81
N ASN A 462 -12.35 -3.83 -36.46
CA ASN A 462 -13.02 -2.56 -36.23
C ASN A 462 -14.42 -2.53 -36.90
N LEU A 463 -15.47 -2.49 -36.08
CA LEU A 463 -16.88 -2.37 -36.48
C LEU A 463 -17.50 -1.02 -36.07
N SER A 464 -16.68 -0.01 -35.76
CA SER A 464 -17.14 1.29 -35.23
C SER A 464 -18.15 2.02 -36.11
N THR A 465 -18.20 1.73 -37.41
CA THR A 465 -19.17 2.31 -38.35
C THR A 465 -20.45 1.48 -38.50
N VAL A 466 -20.50 0.23 -38.01
CA VAL A 466 -21.64 -0.69 -38.14
C VAL A 466 -22.57 -0.51 -36.94
N VAL A 467 -23.43 0.50 -36.98
CA VAL A 467 -24.32 0.86 -35.85
C VAL A 467 -25.42 -0.18 -35.61
N ASP A 468 -25.89 -0.84 -36.67
CA ASP A 468 -26.98 -1.81 -36.70
C ASP A 468 -26.51 -3.27 -36.56
N TRP A 469 -25.27 -3.48 -36.11
CA TRP A 469 -24.70 -4.81 -35.92
C TRP A 469 -25.61 -5.81 -35.17
N PRO A 470 -26.43 -5.44 -34.14
CA PRO A 470 -27.32 -6.41 -33.50
C PRO A 470 -28.44 -6.89 -34.42
N HIS A 471 -28.92 -6.03 -35.33
CA HIS A 471 -29.97 -6.37 -36.31
C HIS A 471 -29.42 -7.34 -37.35
N VAL A 472 -28.20 -7.07 -37.86
CA VAL A 472 -27.51 -7.95 -38.82
C VAL A 472 -27.37 -9.35 -38.24
N LEU A 473 -26.92 -9.47 -36.99
CA LEU A 473 -26.75 -10.77 -36.36
C LEU A 473 -28.08 -11.47 -36.09
N ASN A 474 -29.14 -10.71 -35.78
CA ASN A 474 -30.48 -11.26 -35.55
C ASN A 474 -31.06 -11.89 -36.83
N MET A 475 -30.44 -11.67 -37.99
CA MET A 475 -30.77 -12.36 -39.24
C MET A 475 -30.06 -13.72 -39.40
N ILE A 476 -29.22 -14.14 -38.44
CA ILE A 476 -28.45 -15.39 -38.46
C ILE A 476 -28.88 -16.30 -37.28
N PRO A 477 -30.08 -16.94 -37.37
CA PRO A 477 -30.66 -17.68 -36.26
C PRO A 477 -29.91 -18.97 -35.88
N SER A 478 -28.98 -19.42 -36.71
CA SER A 478 -28.19 -20.65 -36.51
C SER A 478 -26.95 -20.46 -35.62
N LEU A 479 -26.65 -19.22 -35.19
CA LEU A 479 -25.49 -18.89 -34.37
C LEU A 479 -25.55 -19.54 -32.98
N LYS A 480 -24.44 -20.18 -32.60
CA LYS A 480 -24.23 -20.80 -31.28
C LYS A 480 -23.12 -20.11 -30.49
N ILE A 481 -22.06 -19.68 -31.17
CA ILE A 481 -20.91 -19.00 -30.57
C ILE A 481 -20.64 -17.73 -31.36
N PHE A 482 -20.54 -16.62 -30.64
CA PHE A 482 -20.37 -15.31 -31.22
C PHE A 482 -19.47 -14.43 -30.34
N SER A 483 -18.44 -13.83 -30.93
CA SER A 483 -17.42 -13.02 -30.24
C SER A 483 -17.07 -11.78 -31.08
N LEU A 484 -17.31 -10.61 -30.50
CA LEU A 484 -16.88 -9.30 -31.02
C LEU A 484 -16.11 -8.55 -29.94
N SER A 485 -15.19 -9.23 -29.26
CA SER A 485 -14.36 -8.56 -28.28
C SER A 485 -13.55 -7.48 -28.99
N SER A 486 -13.42 -6.30 -28.38
CA SER A 486 -12.48 -5.28 -28.87
C SER A 486 -12.78 -4.72 -30.27
N CYS A 487 -14.06 -4.71 -30.66
CA CYS A 487 -14.47 -4.34 -32.02
C CYS A 487 -14.85 -2.86 -32.17
N SER A 488 -14.64 -2.04 -31.14
CA SER A 488 -15.05 -0.62 -31.10
C SER A 488 -16.56 -0.43 -31.34
N LEU A 489 -17.37 -1.36 -30.84
CA LEU A 489 -18.83 -1.29 -30.93
C LEU A 489 -19.36 -0.12 -30.09
N GLN A 490 -20.29 0.66 -30.65
CA GLN A 490 -20.76 1.90 -30.03
C GLN A 490 -21.84 1.70 -28.94
N SER A 491 -22.68 0.67 -29.05
CA SER A 491 -23.81 0.43 -28.13
C SER A 491 -24.39 -0.97 -28.26
N ALA A 492 -25.04 -1.43 -27.19
CA ALA A 492 -25.88 -2.62 -27.10
C ALA A 492 -27.32 -2.32 -26.59
N ASN A 493 -27.81 -1.07 -26.73
CA ASN A 493 -29.15 -0.65 -26.29
C ASN A 493 -30.22 -0.55 -27.40
N GLN A 494 -29.94 -1.09 -28.58
CA GLN A 494 -30.85 -1.05 -29.73
C GLN A 494 -32.10 -1.91 -29.49
N SER A 495 -33.26 -1.47 -29.99
CA SER A 495 -34.52 -2.22 -29.92
C SER A 495 -34.49 -3.40 -30.89
N LEU A 496 -34.72 -4.62 -30.37
CA LEU A 496 -34.86 -5.86 -31.15
C LEU A 496 -36.23 -6.48 -30.83
N PRO A 497 -37.28 -6.21 -31.65
CA PRO A 497 -38.67 -6.60 -31.36
C PRO A 497 -38.89 -8.12 -31.25
N GLU A 498 -38.16 -8.91 -32.05
CA GLU A 498 -38.17 -10.37 -32.00
C GLU A 498 -36.73 -10.90 -32.03
N LEU A 499 -36.28 -11.51 -30.94
CA LEU A 499 -34.98 -12.16 -30.87
C LEU A 499 -35.04 -13.56 -31.49
N SER A 500 -34.27 -13.77 -32.56
CA SER A 500 -34.21 -15.04 -33.30
C SER A 500 -33.17 -16.03 -32.73
N PHE A 501 -32.28 -15.55 -31.85
CA PHE A 501 -31.16 -16.29 -31.25
C PHE A 501 -31.57 -17.33 -30.21
N LYS A 502 -32.30 -18.37 -30.62
CA LYS A 502 -32.74 -19.43 -29.69
C LYS A 502 -31.65 -20.47 -29.39
N GLU A 503 -30.62 -20.55 -30.22
CA GLU A 503 -29.51 -21.52 -30.08
C GLU A 503 -28.21 -20.91 -29.54
N LEU A 504 -28.18 -19.59 -29.25
CA LEU A 504 -26.94 -18.92 -28.87
C LEU A 504 -26.48 -19.35 -27.47
N GLU A 505 -25.29 -19.95 -27.38
CA GLU A 505 -24.73 -20.51 -26.15
C GLU A 505 -23.59 -19.65 -25.59
N LYS A 506 -22.80 -18.98 -26.43
CA LYS A 506 -21.67 -18.15 -26.01
C LYS A 506 -21.69 -16.79 -26.69
N LEU A 507 -21.64 -15.74 -25.87
CA LEU A 507 -21.54 -14.35 -26.28
C LEU A 507 -20.34 -13.70 -25.58
N ASP A 508 -19.45 -13.10 -26.36
CA ASP A 508 -18.35 -12.28 -25.85
C ASP A 508 -18.36 -10.91 -26.55
N LEU A 509 -18.61 -9.86 -25.77
CA LEU A 509 -18.58 -8.46 -26.22
C LEU A 509 -17.58 -7.65 -25.40
N SER A 510 -16.63 -8.32 -24.74
CA SER A 510 -15.64 -7.67 -23.87
C SER A 510 -14.88 -6.56 -24.58
N ASN A 511 -14.35 -5.61 -23.81
CA ASN A 511 -13.51 -4.53 -24.31
C ASN A 511 -14.18 -3.66 -25.40
N ASN A 512 -15.49 -3.41 -25.31
CA ASN A 512 -16.22 -2.45 -26.15
C ASN A 512 -16.85 -1.34 -25.32
N ASP A 513 -16.66 -0.08 -25.67
CA ASP A 513 -17.13 1.06 -24.88
C ASP A 513 -18.60 1.40 -25.16
N PHE A 514 -19.54 0.68 -24.55
CA PHE A 514 -20.98 0.87 -24.80
C PHE A 514 -21.58 2.13 -24.15
N ASN A 515 -21.02 2.56 -23.02
CA ASN A 515 -21.39 3.80 -22.32
C ASN A 515 -22.90 4.09 -22.22
N HIS A 516 -23.70 3.09 -21.84
CA HIS A 516 -25.13 3.23 -21.53
C HIS A 516 -25.50 2.37 -20.29
N PRO A 517 -26.69 2.56 -19.70
CA PRO A 517 -27.10 1.77 -18.55
C PRO A 517 -27.14 0.27 -18.87
N ALA A 518 -26.69 -0.58 -17.96
CA ALA A 518 -26.70 -2.03 -18.14
C ALA A 518 -28.13 -2.54 -18.37
N GLU A 519 -29.11 -2.06 -17.61
CA GLU A 519 -30.53 -2.47 -17.71
C GLU A 519 -31.14 -2.28 -19.10
N SER A 520 -30.65 -1.32 -19.90
CA SER A 520 -31.17 -1.05 -21.25
C SER A 520 -30.66 -2.02 -22.32
N SER A 521 -29.78 -2.95 -21.97
CA SER A 521 -29.16 -3.85 -22.95
C SER A 521 -30.11 -4.96 -23.36
N TRP A 522 -30.21 -5.27 -24.66
CA TRP A 522 -31.04 -6.38 -25.14
C TRP A 522 -30.47 -7.77 -24.77
N ILE A 523 -29.21 -7.83 -24.34
CA ILE A 523 -28.45 -9.04 -23.98
C ILE A 523 -29.18 -9.89 -22.92
N TRP A 524 -29.88 -9.26 -21.98
CA TRP A 524 -30.56 -9.95 -20.87
C TRP A 524 -31.75 -10.82 -21.29
N ASN A 525 -32.22 -10.66 -22.53
CA ASN A 525 -33.29 -11.48 -23.09
C ASN A 525 -32.78 -12.81 -23.69
N LEU A 526 -31.47 -13.03 -23.73
CA LEU A 526 -30.84 -14.24 -24.30
C LEU A 526 -30.76 -15.39 -23.29
N THR A 527 -31.88 -16.03 -22.98
CA THR A 527 -31.96 -17.06 -21.93
C THR A 527 -31.27 -18.39 -22.25
N SER A 528 -30.86 -18.62 -23.51
CA SER A 528 -30.11 -19.80 -23.95
C SER A 528 -28.60 -19.75 -23.62
N LEU A 529 -28.08 -18.57 -23.26
CA LEU A 529 -26.65 -18.38 -23.03
C LEU A 529 -26.12 -19.22 -21.87
N LYS A 530 -24.98 -19.85 -22.11
CA LYS A 530 -24.15 -20.57 -21.13
C LYS A 530 -22.92 -19.75 -20.74
N TYR A 531 -22.38 -18.94 -21.65
CA TYR A 531 -21.22 -18.09 -21.41
C TYR A 531 -21.53 -16.66 -21.86
N LEU A 532 -21.36 -15.70 -20.95
CA LEU A 532 -21.49 -14.28 -21.23
C LEU A 532 -20.26 -13.53 -20.70
N ASN A 533 -19.53 -12.88 -21.60
CA ASN A 533 -18.43 -12.00 -21.24
C ASN A 533 -18.72 -10.56 -21.71
N LEU A 534 -18.81 -9.66 -20.73
CA LEU A 534 -19.04 -8.22 -20.85
C LEU A 534 -17.95 -7.44 -20.12
N SER A 535 -16.76 -8.03 -19.94
CA SER A 535 -15.66 -7.38 -19.27
C SER A 535 -15.23 -6.10 -20.00
N SER A 536 -14.85 -5.06 -19.25
CA SER A 536 -14.37 -3.79 -19.80
C SER A 536 -15.31 -3.16 -20.84
N THR A 537 -16.63 -3.24 -20.62
CA THR A 537 -17.63 -2.71 -21.57
C THR A 537 -18.15 -1.29 -21.29
N SER A 538 -17.64 -0.65 -20.23
CA SER A 538 -18.11 0.65 -19.72
C SER A 538 -19.62 0.77 -19.45
N LEU A 539 -20.37 -0.35 -19.42
CA LEU A 539 -21.75 -0.36 -18.97
C LEU A 539 -21.83 0.17 -17.55
N TYR A 540 -22.83 1.01 -17.26
CA TYR A 540 -22.99 1.66 -15.95
C TYR A 540 -24.39 1.41 -15.36
N GLY A 541 -24.63 1.88 -14.13
CA GLY A 541 -25.89 1.62 -13.41
C GLY A 541 -25.89 0.26 -12.72
N ASP A 542 -27.07 -0.23 -12.32
CA ASP A 542 -27.17 -1.48 -11.57
C ASP A 542 -27.14 -2.71 -12.49
N ILE A 543 -26.63 -3.84 -11.97
CA ILE A 543 -26.75 -5.14 -12.66
C ILE A 543 -28.24 -5.57 -12.61
N PRO A 544 -28.90 -5.79 -13.76
CA PRO A 544 -30.36 -5.93 -13.84
C PRO A 544 -30.91 -7.23 -13.27
N GLN A 545 -32.13 -7.16 -12.73
CA GLN A 545 -32.87 -8.34 -12.25
C GLN A 545 -33.13 -9.39 -13.34
N ALA A 546 -33.20 -8.98 -14.60
CA ALA A 546 -33.40 -9.87 -15.75
C ALA A 546 -32.32 -10.96 -15.87
N LEU A 547 -31.10 -10.71 -15.38
CA LEU A 547 -30.04 -11.72 -15.29
C LEU A 547 -30.49 -12.98 -14.52
N GLY A 548 -31.37 -12.82 -13.52
CA GLY A 548 -31.94 -13.93 -12.75
C GLY A 548 -32.76 -14.95 -13.58
N ASN A 549 -33.11 -14.62 -14.82
CA ASN A 549 -33.88 -15.48 -15.72
C ASN A 549 -33.00 -16.28 -16.70
N MET A 550 -31.68 -16.08 -16.70
CA MET A 550 -30.73 -16.76 -17.60
C MET A 550 -30.32 -18.13 -17.04
N LEU A 551 -31.27 -19.06 -16.92
CA LEU A 551 -31.09 -20.35 -16.20
C LEU A 551 -30.02 -21.28 -16.81
N SER A 552 -29.66 -21.07 -18.08
CA SER A 552 -28.62 -21.85 -18.77
C SER A 552 -27.20 -21.37 -18.45
N LEU A 553 -27.06 -20.20 -17.82
CA LEU A 553 -25.79 -19.51 -17.64
C LEU A 553 -24.84 -20.29 -16.71
N GLN A 554 -23.60 -20.45 -17.15
CA GLN A 554 -22.50 -21.14 -16.47
C GLN A 554 -21.36 -20.18 -16.14
N VAL A 555 -21.06 -19.24 -17.03
CA VAL A 555 -20.02 -18.23 -16.84
C VAL A 555 -20.61 -16.86 -17.09
N LEU A 556 -20.45 -15.98 -16.09
CA LEU A 556 -20.72 -14.55 -16.21
C LEU A 556 -19.46 -13.79 -15.86
N ASP A 557 -18.92 -13.08 -16.84
CA ASP A 557 -17.80 -12.16 -16.65
C ASP A 557 -18.27 -10.74 -16.97
N PHE A 558 -18.20 -9.87 -15.97
CA PHE A 558 -18.49 -8.46 -16.07
C PHE A 558 -17.29 -7.60 -15.71
N SER A 559 -16.14 -8.22 -15.40
CA SER A 559 -14.95 -7.63 -14.78
C SER A 559 -14.41 -6.42 -15.54
N PHE A 560 -13.56 -5.63 -14.88
CA PHE A 560 -12.79 -4.60 -15.57
C PHE A 560 -11.32 -5.01 -15.61
N ASP A 561 -10.84 -5.35 -16.80
CA ASP A 561 -9.43 -5.70 -17.05
C ASP A 561 -8.56 -4.43 -16.93
N ASP A 562 -7.96 -4.20 -15.76
CA ASP A 562 -6.74 -3.37 -15.67
C ASP A 562 -5.56 -4.32 -15.83
N HIS A 563 -4.85 -4.26 -16.97
CA HIS A 563 -3.70 -5.13 -17.28
C HIS A 563 -2.46 -4.85 -16.43
N LYS A 564 -2.60 -4.72 -15.11
CA LYS A 564 -1.48 -4.47 -14.21
C LYS A 564 -1.63 -5.28 -12.92
N ASP A 565 -0.88 -6.38 -12.96
CA ASP A 565 -0.26 -7.10 -11.86
C ASP A 565 -0.89 -8.44 -11.44
N SER A 566 -0.16 -9.52 -11.76
CA SER A 566 -0.49 -10.91 -11.40
C SER A 566 -0.48 -11.20 -9.88
N MET A 567 -0.11 -10.20 -9.08
CA MET A 567 -0.18 -10.22 -7.62
C MET A 567 -1.37 -9.42 -7.05
N GLY A 568 -2.15 -8.74 -7.91
CA GLY A 568 -3.33 -7.99 -7.49
C GLY A 568 -3.02 -6.94 -6.43
N MET A 569 -1.95 -6.15 -6.55
CA MET A 569 -1.58 -5.13 -5.54
C MET A 569 -1.76 -3.68 -6.03
N SER A 570 -2.27 -3.49 -7.24
CA SER A 570 -2.57 -2.17 -7.82
C SER A 570 -4.04 -2.12 -8.25
N VAL A 571 -4.82 -1.18 -7.72
CA VAL A 571 -6.16 -0.87 -8.24
C VAL A 571 -6.38 0.64 -8.20
N SER A 572 -6.31 1.30 -9.35
CA SER A 572 -6.45 2.76 -9.46
C SER A 572 -7.77 3.24 -10.09
N LYS A 573 -8.78 2.37 -10.22
CA LYS A 573 -10.05 2.72 -10.89
C LYS A 573 -11.26 2.39 -10.04
N ASN A 574 -12.23 3.31 -10.04
CA ASN A 574 -13.52 3.14 -9.40
C ASN A 574 -14.45 2.36 -10.32
N GLY A 575 -15.19 1.40 -9.78
CA GLY A 575 -16.30 0.73 -10.47
C GLY A 575 -17.31 1.77 -11.00
N ASN A 576 -17.85 1.52 -12.19
CA ASN A 576 -18.84 2.38 -12.84
C ASN A 576 -20.27 1.85 -12.72
N MET A 577 -20.47 0.69 -12.10
CA MET A 577 -21.77 0.12 -11.80
C MET A 577 -22.18 0.44 -10.37
N GLY A 578 -23.48 0.64 -10.11
CA GLY A 578 -23.99 0.89 -8.77
C GLY A 578 -23.91 -0.37 -7.89
N THR A 579 -25.02 -1.10 -7.82
CA THR A 579 -25.18 -2.33 -7.03
C THR A 579 -25.59 -3.52 -7.89
N MET A 580 -25.45 -4.72 -7.31
CA MET A 580 -26.03 -5.94 -7.86
C MET A 580 -27.48 -6.12 -7.38
N LYS A 581 -28.47 -5.73 -8.20
CA LYS A 581 -29.91 -5.99 -7.94
C LYS A 581 -30.35 -7.40 -8.35
N ALA A 582 -29.55 -8.08 -9.17
CA ALA A 582 -29.88 -9.40 -9.69
C ALA A 582 -30.02 -10.45 -8.58
N ASN A 583 -31.10 -11.23 -8.64
CA ASN A 583 -31.31 -12.39 -7.78
C ASN A 583 -30.90 -13.66 -8.53
N LEU A 584 -29.75 -14.24 -8.18
CA LEU A 584 -29.17 -15.39 -8.88
C LEU A 584 -29.54 -16.74 -8.26
N LYS A 585 -30.45 -16.78 -7.27
CA LYS A 585 -30.77 -18.00 -6.51
C LYS A 585 -31.13 -19.21 -7.37
N ASN A 586 -31.73 -18.98 -8.54
CA ASN A 586 -32.21 -20.00 -9.46
C ASN A 586 -31.21 -20.39 -10.56
N LEU A 587 -30.04 -19.74 -10.65
CA LEU A 587 -29.02 -20.03 -11.66
C LEU A 587 -28.20 -21.27 -11.25
N CYS A 588 -28.84 -22.43 -11.20
CA CYS A 588 -28.23 -23.68 -10.74
C CYS A 588 -27.09 -24.22 -11.62
N ASN A 589 -26.90 -23.62 -12.80
CA ASN A 589 -25.82 -23.97 -13.72
C ASN A 589 -24.59 -23.06 -13.58
N LEU A 590 -24.68 -21.97 -12.81
CA LEU A 590 -23.59 -21.00 -12.68
C LEU A 590 -22.38 -21.64 -12.00
N GLU A 591 -21.24 -21.56 -12.68
CA GLU A 591 -19.94 -22.06 -12.24
C GLU A 591 -18.98 -20.91 -11.91
N VAL A 592 -18.99 -19.82 -12.69
CA VAL A 592 -18.10 -18.68 -12.53
C VAL A 592 -18.91 -17.38 -12.52
N LEU A 593 -18.70 -16.59 -11.48
CA LEU A 593 -19.18 -15.21 -11.38
C LEU A 593 -17.97 -14.29 -11.18
N ASP A 594 -17.73 -13.42 -12.15
CA ASP A 594 -16.65 -12.43 -12.09
C ASP A 594 -17.20 -11.00 -12.22
N LEU A 595 -17.04 -10.22 -11.15
CA LEU A 595 -17.43 -8.81 -11.04
C LEU A 595 -16.27 -7.95 -10.53
N ASP A 596 -15.03 -8.34 -10.80
CA ASP A 596 -13.84 -7.60 -10.35
C ASP A 596 -13.83 -6.16 -10.86
N CYS A 597 -13.58 -5.20 -9.96
CA CYS A 597 -13.48 -3.77 -10.24
C CYS A 597 -14.72 -3.16 -10.94
N ARG A 598 -15.93 -3.64 -10.62
CA ARG A 598 -17.19 -3.19 -11.27
C ARG A 598 -18.14 -2.41 -10.37
N LEU A 599 -18.37 -2.90 -9.17
CA LEU A 599 -19.35 -2.39 -8.23
C LEU A 599 -18.79 -1.19 -7.45
N GLU A 600 -19.44 -0.05 -7.59
CA GLU A 600 -19.12 1.19 -6.88
C GLU A 600 -19.45 1.10 -5.39
N TYR A 601 -20.49 0.34 -5.02
CA TYR A 601 -20.86 0.06 -3.64
C TYR A 601 -21.69 -1.23 -3.55
N GLY A 602 -21.77 -1.81 -2.36
CA GLY A 602 -22.61 -2.98 -2.12
C GLY A 602 -22.39 -3.58 -0.73
N ASN A 603 -23.25 -4.51 -0.35
CA ASN A 603 -23.09 -5.30 0.86
C ASN A 603 -22.83 -6.76 0.48
N ILE A 604 -21.70 -7.31 0.93
CA ILE A 604 -21.28 -8.68 0.62
C ILE A 604 -22.31 -9.71 1.11
N THR A 605 -23.00 -9.42 2.21
CA THR A 605 -24.05 -10.29 2.77
C THR A 605 -25.19 -10.45 1.77
N ASP A 606 -25.61 -9.36 1.14
CA ASP A 606 -26.73 -9.33 0.20
C ASP A 606 -26.36 -10.01 -1.12
N ILE A 607 -25.13 -9.77 -1.60
CA ILE A 607 -24.58 -10.45 -2.79
C ILE A 607 -24.53 -11.96 -2.55
N PHE A 608 -23.97 -12.40 -1.42
CA PHE A 608 -23.98 -13.81 -1.10
C PHE A 608 -25.42 -14.33 -1.02
N GLN A 609 -26.34 -13.63 -0.35
CA GLN A 609 -27.74 -14.08 -0.27
C GLN A 609 -28.41 -14.23 -1.64
N SER A 610 -27.95 -13.50 -2.66
CA SER A 610 -28.46 -13.59 -4.03
C SER A 610 -27.81 -14.72 -4.85
N LEU A 611 -26.67 -15.28 -4.44
CA LEU A 611 -25.98 -16.37 -5.14
C LEU A 611 -26.85 -17.64 -5.28
N PRO A 612 -26.53 -18.53 -6.23
CA PRO A 612 -27.26 -19.78 -6.43
C PRO A 612 -27.42 -20.60 -5.14
N GLN A 613 -28.66 -20.94 -4.78
CA GLN A 613 -28.99 -21.71 -3.57
C GLN A 613 -29.35 -23.18 -3.89
N CYS A 614 -28.88 -23.67 -5.03
CA CYS A 614 -29.17 -25.02 -5.51
C CYS A 614 -28.31 -26.05 -4.79
N SER A 615 -28.84 -27.27 -4.59
CA SER A 615 -28.12 -28.39 -3.98
C SER A 615 -28.09 -29.58 -4.95
N PRO A 616 -26.91 -30.05 -5.38
CA PRO A 616 -25.58 -29.49 -5.11
C PRO A 616 -25.35 -28.15 -5.82
N SER A 617 -24.58 -27.24 -5.20
CA SER A 617 -24.13 -26.02 -5.88
C SER A 617 -23.11 -26.36 -6.96
N LYS A 618 -23.17 -25.71 -8.12
CA LYS A 618 -22.16 -25.83 -9.19
C LYS A 618 -21.16 -24.67 -9.21
N LEU A 619 -21.35 -23.67 -8.34
CA LEU A 619 -20.51 -22.47 -8.28
C LEU A 619 -19.11 -22.87 -7.83
N LYS A 620 -18.13 -22.62 -8.70
CA LYS A 620 -16.70 -22.92 -8.54
C LYS A 620 -15.89 -21.67 -8.25
N GLU A 621 -16.24 -20.54 -8.85
CA GLU A 621 -15.44 -19.32 -8.74
C GLU A 621 -16.33 -18.10 -8.50
N VAL A 622 -15.94 -17.30 -7.52
CA VAL A 622 -16.56 -16.01 -7.20
C VAL A 622 -15.43 -14.99 -7.08
N HIS A 623 -15.40 -14.05 -8.02
CA HIS A 623 -14.44 -12.94 -8.08
C HIS A 623 -15.19 -11.63 -7.89
N LEU A 624 -14.89 -10.94 -6.79
CA LEU A 624 -15.48 -9.66 -6.37
C LEU A 624 -14.39 -8.67 -5.93
N ALA A 625 -13.17 -8.82 -6.44
CA ALA A 625 -12.02 -8.03 -6.07
C ALA A 625 -12.13 -6.57 -6.52
N GLY A 626 -11.44 -5.66 -5.83
CA GLY A 626 -11.34 -4.25 -6.22
C GLY A 626 -12.66 -3.49 -6.25
N ASN A 627 -13.64 -3.92 -5.46
CA ASN A 627 -14.94 -3.27 -5.31
C ASN A 627 -14.99 -2.50 -3.97
N ARG A 628 -16.03 -1.69 -3.73
CA ARG A 628 -16.23 -1.04 -2.41
C ARG A 628 -17.28 -1.77 -1.57
N LEU A 629 -17.19 -3.10 -1.53
CA LEU A 629 -18.17 -3.91 -0.79
C LEU A 629 -17.96 -3.78 0.72
N THR A 630 -19.07 -3.65 1.44
CA THR A 630 -19.15 -3.58 2.91
C THR A 630 -19.89 -4.80 3.47
N GLY A 631 -20.11 -4.86 4.78
CA GLY A 631 -20.87 -5.94 5.43
C GLY A 631 -19.98 -7.08 5.93
N MET A 632 -20.57 -8.25 6.15
CA MET A 632 -19.90 -9.42 6.76
C MET A 632 -20.13 -10.69 5.93
N LEU A 633 -19.15 -11.58 5.90
CA LEU A 633 -19.31 -12.88 5.25
C LEU A 633 -20.33 -13.76 6.01
N PRO A 634 -21.34 -14.33 5.33
CA PRO A 634 -22.36 -15.12 6.00
C PRO A 634 -21.91 -16.56 6.28
N ASN A 635 -22.30 -17.11 7.43
CA ASN A 635 -21.97 -18.48 7.85
C ASN A 635 -22.44 -19.56 6.87
N TRP A 636 -23.53 -19.34 6.11
CA TRP A 636 -24.01 -20.36 5.19
C TRP A 636 -23.10 -20.55 3.96
N ILE A 637 -22.03 -19.74 3.80
CA ILE A 637 -21.00 -19.92 2.76
C ILE A 637 -20.50 -21.36 2.68
N GLY A 638 -20.45 -22.09 3.80
CA GLY A 638 -20.07 -23.51 3.84
C GLY A 638 -20.97 -24.45 3.02
N ARG A 639 -22.11 -23.99 2.51
CA ARG A 639 -22.97 -24.73 1.55
C ARG A 639 -22.46 -24.71 0.12
N LEU A 640 -21.55 -23.79 -0.22
CA LEU A 640 -20.97 -23.66 -1.56
C LEU A 640 -19.82 -24.67 -1.76
N THR A 641 -20.04 -25.94 -1.46
CA THR A 641 -18.97 -26.97 -1.37
C THR A 641 -18.21 -27.24 -2.68
N SER A 642 -18.71 -26.76 -3.81
CA SER A 642 -18.04 -26.84 -5.12
C SER A 642 -17.06 -25.69 -5.37
N LEU A 643 -17.00 -24.70 -4.47
CA LEU A 643 -16.16 -23.52 -4.62
C LEU A 643 -14.68 -23.89 -4.59
N VAL A 644 -13.94 -23.41 -5.59
CA VAL A 644 -12.51 -23.60 -5.84
C VAL A 644 -11.75 -22.30 -5.59
N THR A 645 -12.31 -21.17 -6.03
CA THR A 645 -11.71 -19.83 -5.83
C THR A 645 -12.73 -18.89 -5.21
N LEU A 646 -12.30 -18.20 -4.15
CA LEU A 646 -13.00 -17.07 -3.56
C LEU A 646 -12.06 -15.87 -3.55
N ASP A 647 -12.33 -14.89 -4.40
CA ASP A 647 -11.59 -13.63 -4.45
C ASP A 647 -12.44 -12.45 -3.99
N LEU A 648 -12.04 -11.87 -2.86
CA LEU A 648 -12.65 -10.69 -2.23
C LEU A 648 -11.61 -9.60 -1.97
N PHE A 649 -10.47 -9.65 -2.65
CA PHE A 649 -9.37 -8.70 -2.51
C PHE A 649 -9.84 -7.25 -2.62
N ASN A 650 -9.22 -6.35 -1.84
CA ASN A 650 -9.42 -4.90 -1.94
C ASN A 650 -10.89 -4.47 -1.92
N ASN A 651 -11.49 -4.65 -0.75
CA ASN A 651 -12.84 -4.23 -0.44
C ASN A 651 -12.88 -3.58 0.95
N SER A 652 -14.08 -3.25 1.44
CA SER A 652 -14.30 -2.70 2.78
C SER A 652 -15.09 -3.68 3.67
N ILE A 653 -14.88 -4.98 3.48
CA ILE A 653 -15.59 -6.04 4.20
C ILE A 653 -15.12 -6.07 5.65
N THR A 654 -16.05 -6.23 6.58
CA THR A 654 -15.83 -6.18 8.03
C THR A 654 -16.24 -7.49 8.71
N GLY A 655 -15.97 -7.57 10.01
CA GLY A 655 -16.39 -8.70 10.84
C GLY A 655 -15.46 -9.91 10.73
N GLN A 656 -15.91 -11.04 11.30
CA GLN A 656 -15.11 -12.25 11.39
C GLN A 656 -15.22 -13.10 10.13
N VAL A 657 -14.13 -13.79 9.80
CA VAL A 657 -14.14 -14.87 8.81
C VAL A 657 -14.96 -16.04 9.40
N PRO A 658 -16.08 -16.47 8.78
CA PRO A 658 -16.90 -17.53 9.34
C PRO A 658 -16.19 -18.88 9.31
N SER A 659 -16.29 -19.65 10.40
CA SER A 659 -15.66 -20.97 10.53
C SER A 659 -16.13 -21.98 9.48
N GLU A 660 -17.33 -21.77 8.93
CA GLU A 660 -17.95 -22.56 7.89
C GLU A 660 -17.21 -22.51 6.55
N ILE A 661 -16.28 -21.56 6.34
CA ILE A 661 -15.31 -21.65 5.24
C ILE A 661 -14.54 -22.98 5.29
N GLY A 662 -14.28 -23.51 6.49
CA GLY A 662 -13.63 -24.80 6.69
C GLY A 662 -14.43 -26.01 6.18
N MET A 663 -15.65 -25.82 5.66
CA MET A 663 -16.46 -26.86 4.99
C MET A 663 -16.22 -26.95 3.48
N LEU A 664 -15.49 -25.99 2.89
CA LEU A 664 -15.27 -25.88 1.44
C LEU A 664 -14.11 -26.77 0.97
N THR A 665 -14.32 -28.08 0.92
CA THR A 665 -13.26 -29.08 0.66
C THR A 665 -12.53 -28.92 -0.69
N ASN A 666 -13.18 -28.32 -1.69
CA ASN A 666 -12.61 -28.05 -3.01
C ASN A 666 -11.88 -26.69 -3.09
N LEU A 667 -11.94 -25.86 -2.04
CA LEU A 667 -11.36 -24.53 -2.06
C LEU A 667 -9.84 -24.62 -2.19
N ARG A 668 -9.33 -24.03 -3.27
CA ARG A 668 -7.92 -24.01 -3.64
C ARG A 668 -7.30 -22.64 -3.41
N ASN A 669 -8.05 -21.58 -3.72
CA ASN A 669 -7.58 -20.19 -3.65
C ASN A 669 -8.53 -19.37 -2.76
N LEU A 670 -7.97 -18.72 -1.74
CA LEU A 670 -8.71 -17.85 -0.83
C LEU A 670 -7.99 -16.50 -0.73
N TYR A 671 -8.61 -15.46 -1.28
CA TYR A 671 -8.07 -14.11 -1.29
C TYR A 671 -9.01 -13.16 -0.54
N LEU A 672 -8.60 -12.77 0.68
CA LEU A 672 -9.36 -11.86 1.57
C LEU A 672 -8.57 -10.60 1.92
N HIS A 673 -7.34 -10.46 1.42
CA HIS A 673 -6.45 -9.35 1.71
C HIS A 673 -7.00 -7.97 1.30
N PHE A 674 -6.48 -6.93 1.95
CA PHE A 674 -6.94 -5.53 1.80
C PHE A 674 -8.44 -5.39 2.09
N ASN A 675 -8.83 -5.75 3.31
CA ASN A 675 -10.18 -5.58 3.83
C ASN A 675 -10.11 -5.07 5.28
N ASN A 676 -11.26 -4.91 5.93
CA ASN A 676 -11.34 -4.52 7.32
C ASN A 676 -11.86 -5.66 8.22
N MET A 677 -11.54 -6.90 7.88
CA MET A 677 -11.96 -8.08 8.65
C MET A 677 -11.19 -8.15 9.97
N ASN A 678 -11.82 -8.70 11.01
CA ASN A 678 -11.24 -8.83 12.34
C ASN A 678 -11.52 -10.19 12.98
N GLY A 679 -10.98 -10.42 14.17
CA GLY A 679 -11.22 -11.65 14.93
C GLY A 679 -10.09 -12.67 14.79
N THR A 680 -10.37 -13.90 15.23
CA THR A 680 -9.36 -14.94 15.40
C THR A 680 -9.64 -16.15 14.52
N ILE A 681 -8.66 -16.47 13.67
CA ILE A 681 -8.64 -17.69 12.86
C ILE A 681 -8.04 -18.81 13.70
N THR A 682 -8.77 -19.93 13.75
CA THR A 682 -8.43 -21.18 14.43
C THR A 682 -8.55 -22.36 13.46
N GLU A 683 -8.18 -23.56 13.89
CA GLU A 683 -8.18 -24.80 13.09
C GLU A 683 -9.53 -25.07 12.45
N LYS A 684 -10.64 -24.65 13.10
CA LYS A 684 -12.00 -24.81 12.58
C LYS A 684 -12.19 -24.20 11.19
N HIS A 685 -11.53 -23.08 10.90
CA HIS A 685 -11.61 -22.40 9.60
C HIS A 685 -10.92 -23.19 8.48
N PHE A 686 -10.07 -24.14 8.86
CA PHE A 686 -9.14 -24.84 7.97
C PHE A 686 -9.32 -26.37 7.99
N ALA A 687 -10.16 -26.90 8.88
CA ALA A 687 -10.22 -28.31 9.26
C ALA A 687 -10.46 -29.29 8.09
N HIS A 688 -11.21 -28.88 7.05
CA HIS A 688 -11.50 -29.74 5.89
C HIS A 688 -11.01 -29.17 4.55
N LEU A 689 -10.18 -28.13 4.56
CA LEU A 689 -9.68 -27.48 3.34
C LEU A 689 -8.56 -28.28 2.65
N THR A 690 -8.78 -29.56 2.33
CA THR A 690 -7.74 -30.47 1.81
C THR A 690 -7.11 -30.02 0.49
N SER A 691 -7.80 -29.18 -0.29
CA SER A 691 -7.37 -28.72 -1.62
C SER A 691 -6.66 -27.36 -1.61
N LEU A 692 -6.53 -26.71 -0.44
CA LEU A 692 -6.04 -25.34 -0.34
C LEU A 692 -4.58 -25.22 -0.76
N LYS A 693 -4.30 -24.29 -1.68
CA LYS A 693 -2.97 -24.02 -2.25
C LYS A 693 -2.53 -22.57 -2.05
N SER A 694 -3.46 -21.62 -2.18
CA SER A 694 -3.15 -20.19 -2.10
C SER A 694 -4.02 -19.51 -1.06
N ILE A 695 -3.40 -18.79 -0.12
CA ILE A 695 -4.11 -18.05 0.92
C ILE A 695 -3.50 -16.66 1.12
N TYR A 696 -4.35 -15.62 1.00
CA TYR A 696 -3.95 -14.22 1.11
C TYR A 696 -4.89 -13.54 2.10
N LEU A 697 -4.36 -13.19 3.28
CA LEU A 697 -5.13 -12.58 4.37
C LEU A 697 -4.57 -11.22 4.79
N CYS A 698 -3.46 -10.79 4.19
CA CYS A 698 -2.74 -9.58 4.59
C CYS A 698 -3.60 -8.32 4.61
N TYR A 699 -3.16 -7.31 5.36
CA TYR A 699 -3.86 -6.02 5.49
C TYR A 699 -5.32 -6.20 5.94
N ASN A 700 -5.50 -6.98 7.01
CA ASN A 700 -6.72 -7.12 7.79
C ASN A 700 -6.36 -7.09 9.28
N HIS A 701 -7.34 -6.95 10.17
CA HIS A 701 -7.15 -6.98 11.63
C HIS A 701 -7.31 -8.40 12.21
N LEU A 702 -6.72 -9.39 11.54
CA LEU A 702 -6.87 -10.81 11.90
C LEU A 702 -5.70 -11.29 12.78
N ASN A 703 -6.00 -12.28 13.61
CA ASN A 703 -5.02 -13.04 14.39
C ASN A 703 -5.17 -14.53 14.09
N ILE A 704 -4.08 -15.26 13.86
CA ILE A 704 -4.12 -16.72 13.67
C ILE A 704 -3.56 -17.41 14.92
N VAL A 705 -4.40 -18.20 15.57
CA VAL A 705 -4.04 -18.98 16.75
C VAL A 705 -4.36 -20.45 16.49
N MET A 706 -3.31 -21.27 16.49
CA MET A 706 -3.39 -22.71 16.24
C MET A 706 -2.73 -23.48 17.38
N ASP A 707 -3.27 -24.65 17.70
CA ASP A 707 -2.66 -25.65 18.54
C ASP A 707 -1.29 -26.03 17.95
N PRO A 708 -0.19 -25.95 18.72
CA PRO A 708 1.15 -26.30 18.24
C PRO A 708 1.31 -27.74 17.72
N GLN A 709 0.39 -28.65 18.05
CA GLN A 709 0.36 -30.03 17.57
C GLN A 709 -0.54 -30.23 16.34
N TRP A 710 -1.29 -29.20 15.94
CA TRP A 710 -2.18 -29.30 14.80
C TRP A 710 -1.42 -29.46 13.49
N LEU A 711 -1.86 -30.43 12.69
CA LEU A 711 -1.33 -30.67 11.35
C LEU A 711 -2.38 -30.22 10.33
N PRO A 712 -2.06 -29.24 9.46
CA PRO A 712 -2.97 -28.79 8.43
C PRO A 712 -3.26 -29.91 7.43
N PRO A 713 -4.52 -30.05 6.96
CA PRO A 713 -4.91 -31.07 5.97
C PRO A 713 -4.46 -30.72 4.54
N PHE A 714 -3.72 -29.63 4.34
CA PHE A 714 -3.31 -29.09 3.05
C PHE A 714 -1.82 -28.78 2.98
N LYS A 715 -1.35 -28.50 1.76
CA LYS A 715 0.01 -28.06 1.44
C LYS A 715 -0.06 -26.79 0.59
N LEU A 716 0.21 -25.66 1.23
CA LEU A 716 0.23 -24.35 0.60
C LEU A 716 1.39 -24.21 -0.38
N GLU A 717 1.14 -23.54 -1.49
CA GLU A 717 2.11 -23.08 -2.48
C GLU A 717 2.38 -21.57 -2.31
N LYS A 718 1.34 -20.79 -1.98
CA LYS A 718 1.43 -19.34 -1.76
C LYS A 718 0.70 -18.94 -0.48
N ALA A 719 1.36 -18.17 0.38
CA ALA A 719 0.80 -17.75 1.65
C ALA A 719 1.21 -16.31 1.98
N TYR A 720 0.25 -15.40 2.06
CA TYR A 720 0.48 -13.99 2.36
C TYR A 720 -0.28 -13.58 3.61
N PHE A 721 0.49 -13.31 4.66
CA PHE A 721 0.02 -13.01 6.01
C PHE A 721 0.63 -11.72 6.57
N ALA A 722 1.06 -10.81 5.70
CA ALA A 722 1.53 -9.49 6.12
C ALA A 722 0.52 -8.78 7.05
N SER A 723 1.01 -8.24 8.16
CA SER A 723 0.22 -7.58 9.22
C SER A 723 -0.78 -8.49 9.96
N ILE A 724 -0.67 -9.82 9.82
CA ILE A 724 -1.48 -10.78 10.57
C ILE A 724 -0.68 -11.30 11.77
N THR A 725 -1.23 -11.13 12.97
CA THR A 725 -0.55 -11.59 14.19
C THR A 725 -0.53 -13.13 14.25
N MET A 726 0.65 -13.72 14.42
CA MET A 726 0.84 -15.17 14.64
C MET A 726 1.89 -15.51 15.71
N GLY A 727 2.70 -14.53 16.11
CA GLY A 727 3.78 -14.74 17.07
C GLY A 727 3.30 -14.93 18.52
N PRO A 728 4.23 -15.04 19.48
CA PRO A 728 5.65 -14.69 19.32
C PRO A 728 6.52 -15.74 18.62
N SER A 729 6.22 -17.03 18.71
CA SER A 729 7.08 -18.06 18.08
C SER A 729 6.77 -18.27 16.60
N PHE A 730 7.73 -18.81 15.83
CA PHE A 730 7.43 -19.30 14.48
C PHE A 730 6.32 -20.36 14.54
N PRO A 731 5.22 -20.21 13.77
CA PRO A 731 4.10 -21.14 13.86
C PRO A 731 4.49 -22.57 13.48
N ARG A 732 4.35 -23.52 14.42
CA ARG A 732 4.81 -24.91 14.22
C ARG A 732 4.14 -25.62 13.04
N TRP A 733 2.88 -25.31 12.75
CA TRP A 733 2.17 -25.92 11.63
C TRP A 733 2.82 -25.62 10.26
N LEU A 734 3.56 -24.51 10.13
CA LEU A 734 4.33 -24.18 8.92
C LEU A 734 5.42 -25.21 8.62
N GLN A 735 5.96 -25.90 9.64
CA GLN A 735 6.98 -26.93 9.46
C GLN A 735 6.55 -28.01 8.46
N SER A 736 5.24 -28.29 8.39
CA SER A 736 4.66 -29.26 7.47
C SER A 736 4.48 -28.75 6.03
N GLN A 737 4.62 -27.45 5.77
CA GLN A 737 4.27 -26.78 4.51
C GLN A 737 5.46 -26.74 3.53
N VAL A 738 5.91 -27.91 3.10
CA VAL A 738 7.13 -28.09 2.29
C VAL A 738 7.00 -27.71 0.80
N ASP A 739 5.81 -27.36 0.35
CA ASP A 739 5.51 -27.00 -1.05
C ASP A 739 5.41 -25.48 -1.26
N ILE A 740 5.69 -24.69 -0.23
CA ILE A 740 5.65 -23.22 -0.31
C ILE A 740 6.67 -22.71 -1.32
N VAL A 741 6.17 -21.93 -2.27
CA VAL A 741 6.92 -21.18 -3.28
C VAL A 741 7.04 -19.71 -2.89
N ALA A 742 6.00 -19.14 -2.27
CA ALA A 742 6.00 -17.76 -1.79
C ALA A 742 5.37 -17.66 -0.40
N LEU A 743 6.08 -17.06 0.55
CA LEU A 743 5.59 -16.79 1.90
C LEU A 743 5.93 -15.37 2.34
N ALA A 744 4.91 -14.62 2.74
CA ALA A 744 5.05 -13.29 3.30
C ALA A 744 4.43 -13.20 4.69
N MET A 745 5.20 -12.77 5.67
CA MET A 745 4.83 -12.66 7.10
C MET A 745 5.40 -11.36 7.70
N ASN A 746 5.26 -10.26 6.94
CA ASN A 746 5.60 -8.91 7.41
C ASN A 746 4.80 -8.59 8.69
N ASP A 747 5.42 -7.98 9.70
CA ASP A 747 4.76 -7.53 10.95
C ASP A 747 3.87 -8.59 11.64
N ALA A 748 4.25 -9.88 11.55
CA ALA A 748 3.47 -10.99 12.10
C ALA A 748 3.61 -11.15 13.63
N GLY A 749 4.38 -10.27 14.28
CA GLY A 749 4.65 -10.29 15.72
C GLY A 749 5.60 -11.41 16.14
N ILE A 750 6.39 -11.97 15.23
CA ILE A 750 7.36 -13.03 15.54
C ILE A 750 8.51 -12.43 16.36
N ASN A 751 8.78 -13.00 17.52
CA ASN A 751 9.88 -12.71 18.42
C ASN A 751 10.52 -14.03 18.84
N ASP A 752 11.34 -14.58 17.94
CA ASP A 752 11.93 -15.91 18.03
C ASP A 752 13.25 -15.95 17.23
N THR A 753 13.95 -17.07 17.26
CA THR A 753 15.09 -17.35 16.38
C THR A 753 14.66 -18.21 15.19
N PHE A 754 15.43 -18.22 14.10
CA PHE A 754 15.16 -19.14 13.00
C PHE A 754 15.21 -20.60 13.48
N PRO A 755 14.15 -21.41 13.29
CA PRO A 755 14.16 -22.79 13.73
C PRO A 755 15.00 -23.68 12.80
N ASP A 756 15.56 -24.77 13.33
CA ASP A 756 16.43 -25.70 12.59
C ASP A 756 15.79 -26.30 11.32
N TRP A 757 14.45 -26.40 11.29
CA TRP A 757 13.70 -26.90 10.15
C TRP A 757 13.48 -25.87 9.05
N PHE A 758 13.72 -24.57 9.30
CA PHE A 758 13.33 -23.46 8.41
C PHE A 758 13.80 -23.66 6.97
N SER A 759 15.12 -23.86 6.76
CA SER A 759 15.69 -24.02 5.43
C SER A 759 15.29 -25.33 4.74
N THR A 760 14.94 -26.36 5.51
CA THR A 760 14.46 -27.64 4.96
C THR A 760 13.03 -27.50 4.46
N THR A 761 12.15 -26.94 5.29
CA THR A 761 10.75 -26.71 4.96
C THR A 761 10.60 -25.76 3.78
N PHE A 762 11.35 -24.66 3.74
CA PHE A 762 11.26 -23.65 2.68
C PHE A 762 12.29 -23.84 1.55
N SER A 763 12.81 -25.05 1.35
CA SER A 763 13.82 -25.35 0.31
C SER A 763 13.36 -25.04 -1.11
N LYS A 764 12.05 -25.17 -1.39
CA LYS A 764 11.41 -24.83 -2.68
C LYS A 764 10.99 -23.36 -2.81
N ALA A 765 11.09 -22.58 -1.73
CA ALA A 765 10.64 -21.20 -1.73
C ALA A 765 11.47 -20.36 -2.70
N LYS A 766 10.78 -19.54 -3.50
CA LYS A 766 11.35 -18.51 -4.36
C LYS A 766 11.30 -17.13 -3.71
N LEU A 767 10.26 -16.87 -2.91
CA LEU A 767 10.06 -15.61 -2.19
C LEU A 767 9.82 -15.87 -0.71
N LEU A 768 10.60 -15.21 0.16
CA LEU A 768 10.39 -15.15 1.59
C LEU A 768 10.46 -13.70 2.10
N GLU A 769 9.40 -13.25 2.77
CA GLU A 769 9.33 -11.92 3.38
C GLU A 769 8.99 -12.04 4.88
N PHE A 770 9.87 -11.56 5.75
CA PHE A 770 9.65 -11.47 7.19
C PHE A 770 10.01 -10.12 7.83
N PRO A 771 9.87 -8.97 7.15
CA PRO A 771 10.27 -7.70 7.74
C PRO A 771 9.36 -7.23 8.88
N GLY A 772 9.88 -6.34 9.71
CA GLY A 772 9.12 -5.74 10.82
C GLY A 772 8.81 -6.70 11.97
N ASN A 773 9.53 -7.82 12.06
CA ASN A 773 9.45 -8.74 13.18
C ASN A 773 10.60 -8.49 14.18
N GLN A 774 10.67 -9.31 15.23
CA GLN A 774 11.72 -9.32 16.25
C GLN A 774 12.56 -10.60 16.15
N ILE A 775 12.80 -11.10 14.92
CA ILE A 775 13.56 -12.33 14.70
C ILE A 775 15.01 -12.08 15.12
N SER A 776 15.54 -12.90 16.02
CA SER A 776 16.89 -12.78 16.57
C SER A 776 17.76 -14.00 16.25
N GLY A 777 19.01 -14.01 16.71
CA GLY A 777 19.97 -15.08 16.42
C GLY A 777 20.59 -14.97 15.02
N GLY A 778 21.28 -16.02 14.58
CA GLY A 778 21.96 -16.07 13.28
C GLY A 778 21.08 -16.49 12.12
N LEU A 779 21.46 -16.10 10.90
CA LEU A 779 20.89 -16.68 9.68
C LEU A 779 21.22 -18.18 9.58
N PRO A 780 20.29 -19.04 9.09
CA PRO A 780 20.56 -20.45 8.90
C PRO A 780 21.76 -20.70 7.96
N THR A 781 22.64 -21.63 8.31
CA THR A 781 23.89 -21.87 7.58
C THR A 781 23.73 -22.68 6.30
N ASN A 782 22.62 -23.41 6.16
CA ASN A 782 22.29 -24.28 5.03
C ASN A 782 21.38 -23.62 3.97
N MET A 783 21.27 -22.29 3.98
CA MET A 783 20.44 -21.55 3.01
C MET A 783 20.91 -21.68 1.56
N GLU A 784 22.19 -21.97 1.31
CA GLU A 784 22.74 -22.19 -0.05
C GLU A 784 21.94 -23.23 -0.86
N ASN A 785 21.30 -24.20 -0.18
CA ASN A 785 20.52 -25.26 -0.80
C ASN A 785 19.07 -24.87 -1.14
N MET A 786 18.64 -23.64 -0.80
CA MET A 786 17.29 -23.16 -1.07
C MET A 786 17.16 -22.64 -2.50
N SER A 787 15.93 -22.63 -3.03
CA SER A 787 15.60 -22.15 -4.38
C SER A 787 15.27 -20.65 -4.44
N LEU A 788 15.67 -19.88 -3.43
CA LEU A 788 15.26 -18.49 -3.26
C LEU A 788 15.74 -17.61 -4.43
N GLU A 789 14.80 -16.80 -4.91
CA GLU A 789 15.02 -15.70 -5.86
C GLU A 789 14.97 -14.36 -5.12
N LYS A 790 14.10 -14.20 -4.11
CA LYS A 790 13.96 -12.97 -3.32
C LYS A 790 13.88 -13.27 -1.82
N LEU A 791 14.65 -12.54 -1.03
CA LEU A 791 14.67 -12.66 0.43
C LEU A 791 14.64 -11.29 1.09
N TYR A 792 13.60 -11.03 1.88
CA TYR A 792 13.42 -9.78 2.62
C TYR A 792 13.31 -10.05 4.12
N LEU A 793 14.32 -9.63 4.88
CA LEU A 793 14.41 -9.79 6.34
C LEU A 793 14.63 -8.43 7.05
N LYS A 794 14.33 -7.31 6.38
CA LYS A 794 14.58 -5.97 6.91
C LYS A 794 13.90 -5.72 8.25
N SER A 795 14.49 -4.87 9.10
CA SER A 795 13.90 -4.43 10.37
C SER A 795 13.58 -5.61 11.30
N ASN A 796 14.64 -6.35 11.68
CA ASN A 796 14.61 -7.46 12.64
C ASN A 796 15.77 -7.31 13.65
N GLN A 797 16.06 -8.35 14.44
CA GLN A 797 17.16 -8.40 15.41
C GLN A 797 18.21 -9.46 15.04
N ILE A 798 18.32 -9.79 13.75
CA ILE A 798 19.20 -10.86 13.26
C ILE A 798 20.66 -10.43 13.47
N ALA A 799 21.47 -11.31 14.04
CA ALA A 799 22.86 -11.06 14.40
C ALA A 799 23.81 -12.11 13.79
N GLY A 800 25.11 -11.95 14.03
CA GLY A 800 26.13 -12.89 13.52
C GLY A 800 26.58 -12.60 12.09
N LEU A 801 27.24 -13.59 11.48
CA LEU A 801 27.84 -13.49 10.14
C LEU A 801 26.80 -13.77 9.04
N ILE A 802 27.00 -13.20 7.86
CA ILE A 802 26.24 -13.52 6.65
C ILE A 802 26.77 -14.85 6.07
N PRO A 803 25.99 -15.94 6.04
CA PRO A 803 26.40 -17.21 5.44
C PRO A 803 26.39 -17.13 3.91
N ARG A 804 26.81 -18.21 3.25
CA ARG A 804 26.71 -18.32 1.79
C ARG A 804 25.23 -18.35 1.38
N MET A 805 24.86 -17.49 0.44
CA MET A 805 23.49 -17.28 0.01
C MET A 805 23.09 -18.18 -1.16
N PRO A 806 21.78 -18.42 -1.35
CA PRO A 806 21.23 -19.18 -2.48
C PRO A 806 21.73 -18.69 -3.85
N ARG A 807 22.01 -19.62 -4.77
CA ARG A 807 22.57 -19.29 -6.11
C ARG A 807 21.63 -18.50 -7.02
N ASN A 808 20.31 -18.69 -6.86
CA ASN A 808 19.30 -18.06 -7.71
C ASN A 808 18.83 -16.70 -7.21
N LEU A 809 19.39 -16.21 -6.10
CA LEU A 809 18.95 -14.98 -5.47
C LEU A 809 19.22 -13.77 -6.39
N THR A 810 18.17 -12.99 -6.63
CA THR A 810 18.17 -11.72 -7.37
C THR A 810 18.01 -10.53 -6.43
N ILE A 811 17.31 -10.67 -5.30
CA ILE A 811 17.15 -9.61 -4.30
C ILE A 811 17.46 -10.15 -2.90
N LEU A 812 18.34 -9.45 -2.18
CA LEU A 812 18.67 -9.70 -0.78
C LEU A 812 18.56 -8.41 0.02
N ASP A 813 17.56 -8.33 0.90
CA ASP A 813 17.41 -7.23 1.86
C ASP A 813 17.51 -7.74 3.30
N LEU A 814 18.62 -7.39 3.95
CA LEU A 814 18.91 -7.66 5.36
C LEU A 814 19.05 -6.36 6.16
N SER A 815 18.49 -5.26 5.67
CA SER A 815 18.64 -3.93 6.28
C SER A 815 18.05 -3.85 7.70
N ASN A 816 18.51 -2.89 8.51
CA ASN A 816 18.04 -2.64 9.86
C ASN A 816 18.06 -3.91 10.74
N ASN A 817 19.23 -4.51 10.88
CA ASN A 817 19.46 -5.70 11.71
C ASN A 817 20.71 -5.50 12.60
N SER A 818 21.18 -6.56 13.25
CA SER A 818 22.39 -6.58 14.09
C SER A 818 23.51 -7.46 13.50
N LEU A 819 23.54 -7.65 12.18
CA LEU A 819 24.57 -8.46 11.50
C LEU A 819 25.95 -7.84 11.74
N SER A 820 26.97 -8.67 11.91
CA SER A 820 28.31 -8.24 12.29
C SER A 820 29.40 -9.07 11.62
N GLY A 821 30.65 -8.66 11.75
CA GLY A 821 31.79 -9.30 11.09
C GLY A 821 31.93 -8.90 9.61
N PRO A 822 32.89 -9.50 8.90
CA PRO A 822 33.15 -9.15 7.50
C PRO A 822 32.12 -9.74 6.53
N LEU A 823 31.93 -9.06 5.39
CA LEU A 823 31.22 -9.63 4.25
C LEU A 823 31.93 -10.91 3.78
N PRO A 824 31.19 -11.95 3.37
CA PRO A 824 31.79 -13.19 2.88
C PRO A 824 32.58 -12.91 1.59
N LEU A 825 33.74 -13.55 1.44
CA LEU A 825 34.59 -13.45 0.23
C LEU A 825 33.86 -13.83 -1.06
N ASN A 826 32.76 -14.58 -0.95
CA ASN A 826 31.86 -14.89 -2.04
C ASN A 826 30.44 -15.04 -1.46
N ILE A 827 29.53 -14.15 -1.87
CA ILE A 827 28.15 -14.14 -1.40
C ILE A 827 27.38 -15.40 -1.85
N GLY A 828 27.78 -16.06 -2.94
CA GLY A 828 27.17 -17.29 -3.46
C GLY A 828 26.07 -17.07 -4.50
N SER A 829 25.64 -15.83 -4.72
CA SER A 829 24.49 -15.44 -5.55
C SER A 829 24.90 -14.65 -6.80
N PRO A 830 25.34 -15.31 -7.90
CA PRO A 830 25.83 -14.61 -9.10
C PRO A 830 24.75 -13.84 -9.88
N LYS A 831 23.47 -14.15 -9.66
CA LYS A 831 22.33 -13.48 -10.30
C LYS A 831 21.85 -12.24 -9.54
N LEU A 832 22.51 -11.89 -8.43
CA LEU A 832 22.07 -10.83 -7.54
C LEU A 832 21.99 -9.51 -8.30
N ALA A 833 20.81 -8.90 -8.22
CA ALA A 833 20.44 -7.68 -8.88
C ALA A 833 20.35 -6.53 -7.87
N GLU A 834 19.94 -6.83 -6.64
CA GLU A 834 19.88 -5.88 -5.53
C GLU A 834 20.44 -6.48 -4.23
N LEU A 835 21.30 -5.72 -3.56
CA LEU A 835 21.85 -6.05 -2.24
C LEU A 835 21.67 -4.87 -1.28
N ASN A 836 20.84 -5.05 -0.25
CA ASN A 836 20.60 -4.06 0.79
C ASN A 836 21.02 -4.59 2.16
N LEU A 837 22.04 -3.96 2.75
CA LEU A 837 22.61 -4.25 4.07
C LEU A 837 22.63 -3.01 4.98
N LEU A 838 21.84 -1.99 4.65
CA LEU A 838 21.70 -0.74 5.40
C LEU A 838 21.55 -0.99 6.90
N SER A 839 22.18 -0.18 7.75
CA SER A 839 21.99 -0.19 9.21
C SER A 839 22.24 -1.56 9.86
N ASN A 840 23.50 -1.97 9.84
CA ASN A 840 23.99 -3.16 10.52
C ASN A 840 25.31 -2.83 11.24
N ARG A 841 26.04 -3.85 11.71
CA ARG A 841 27.36 -3.74 12.36
C ARG A 841 28.46 -4.44 11.55
N ILE A 842 28.33 -4.45 10.22
CA ILE A 842 29.26 -5.13 9.32
C ILE A 842 30.61 -4.40 9.33
N THR A 843 31.70 -5.14 9.47
CA THR A 843 33.07 -4.62 9.61
C THR A 843 33.97 -5.03 8.45
N GLY A 844 35.18 -4.49 8.34
CA GLY A 844 36.17 -4.93 7.36
C GLY A 844 36.04 -4.23 6.00
N ASN A 845 36.78 -4.74 5.01
CA ASN A 845 36.77 -4.23 3.65
C ASN A 845 35.68 -4.92 2.80
N VAL A 846 35.17 -4.24 1.78
CA VAL A 846 34.27 -4.85 0.79
C VAL A 846 35.08 -5.77 -0.14
N PRO A 847 34.71 -7.06 -0.29
CA PRO A 847 35.46 -8.01 -1.10
C PRO A 847 35.29 -7.76 -2.60
N GLN A 848 36.33 -8.05 -3.39
CA GLN A 848 36.34 -7.87 -4.85
C GLN A 848 35.21 -8.64 -5.55
N SER A 849 34.74 -9.74 -4.98
CA SER A 849 33.63 -10.54 -5.51
C SER A 849 32.32 -9.76 -5.68
N ILE A 850 32.10 -8.68 -4.91
CA ILE A 850 30.92 -7.82 -5.10
C ILE A 850 30.95 -7.16 -6.48
N CYS A 851 32.14 -6.82 -6.98
CA CYS A 851 32.32 -6.27 -8.32
C CYS A 851 32.16 -7.30 -9.45
N GLU A 852 32.07 -8.60 -9.13
CA GLU A 852 31.86 -9.67 -10.11
C GLU A 852 30.36 -9.92 -10.40
N LEU A 853 29.46 -9.26 -9.64
CA LEU A 853 28.01 -9.38 -9.78
C LEU A 853 27.49 -8.52 -10.95
N GLN A 854 27.58 -9.04 -12.17
CA GLN A 854 27.25 -8.29 -13.40
C GLN A 854 25.79 -7.82 -13.50
N ASN A 855 24.87 -8.50 -12.82
CA ASN A 855 23.45 -8.14 -12.82
C ASN A 855 23.08 -7.08 -11.76
N LEU A 856 24.02 -6.72 -10.88
CA LEU A 856 23.77 -5.84 -9.77
C LEU A 856 23.48 -4.43 -10.28
N HIS A 857 22.28 -3.94 -10.01
CA HIS A 857 21.85 -2.58 -10.31
C HIS A 857 21.54 -1.76 -9.05
N GLY A 858 21.48 -2.40 -7.88
CA GLY A 858 21.26 -1.73 -6.60
C GLY A 858 22.18 -2.24 -5.50
N LEU A 859 22.89 -1.34 -4.83
CA LEU A 859 23.75 -1.67 -3.69
C LEU A 859 23.63 -0.61 -2.59
N ASP A 860 23.20 -1.04 -1.40
CA ASP A 860 23.19 -0.23 -0.18
C ASP A 860 23.96 -0.91 0.96
N LEU A 861 25.08 -0.30 1.36
CA LEU A 861 25.92 -0.72 2.49
C LEU A 861 25.95 0.34 3.59
N SER A 862 25.02 1.29 3.57
CA SER A 862 25.06 2.46 4.42
C SER A 862 24.88 2.11 5.91
N ASN A 863 25.33 2.98 6.80
CA ASN A 863 25.23 2.83 8.25
C ASN A 863 25.79 1.50 8.76
N ASN A 864 27.09 1.29 8.53
CA ASN A 864 27.84 0.12 8.96
C ASN A 864 29.22 0.53 9.52
N LEU A 865 30.09 -0.44 9.79
CA LEU A 865 31.45 -0.25 10.29
C LEU A 865 32.51 -0.62 9.21
N LEU A 866 32.15 -0.49 7.93
CA LEU A 866 33.04 -0.80 6.81
C LEU A 866 34.14 0.26 6.69
N HIS A 867 35.32 -0.15 6.23
CA HIS A 867 36.47 0.73 6.08
C HIS A 867 37.34 0.32 4.89
N GLY A 868 38.44 1.06 4.69
CA GLY A 868 39.36 0.85 3.57
C GLY A 868 38.87 1.55 2.29
N GLU A 869 39.48 1.21 1.16
CA GLU A 869 39.02 1.68 -0.15
C GLU A 869 37.96 0.71 -0.71
N PHE A 870 36.98 1.24 -1.46
CA PHE A 870 36.01 0.41 -2.16
C PHE A 870 36.67 -0.27 -3.38
N PRO A 871 36.43 -1.57 -3.63
CA PRO A 871 37.06 -2.30 -4.73
C PRO A 871 36.76 -1.70 -6.10
N GLN A 872 37.68 -1.87 -7.05
CA GLN A 872 37.49 -1.35 -8.40
C GLN A 872 36.51 -2.24 -9.18
N CYS A 873 35.33 -1.71 -9.50
CA CYS A 873 34.28 -2.45 -10.20
C CYS A 873 34.22 -2.10 -11.70
N SER A 874 35.07 -2.71 -12.52
CA SER A 874 35.04 -2.58 -13.97
C SER A 874 33.96 -3.50 -14.58
N GLY A 875 32.94 -2.95 -15.23
CA GLY A 875 31.96 -3.73 -16.03
C GLY A 875 30.50 -3.76 -15.55
N MET A 876 30.16 -3.09 -14.44
CA MET A 876 28.79 -3.01 -13.91
C MET A 876 28.01 -1.82 -14.50
N SER A 877 27.70 -1.84 -15.80
CA SER A 877 27.16 -0.66 -16.51
C SER A 877 25.69 -0.34 -16.21
N MET A 878 24.93 -1.25 -15.60
CA MET A 878 23.49 -1.10 -15.33
C MET A 878 23.18 -0.61 -13.91
N MET A 879 24.16 -0.09 -13.17
CA MET A 879 23.95 0.39 -11.80
C MET A 879 22.95 1.55 -11.77
N SER A 880 21.88 1.39 -11.00
CA SER A 880 20.84 2.41 -10.76
C SER A 880 21.08 3.16 -9.45
N PHE A 881 21.40 2.48 -8.36
CA PHE A 881 21.71 3.15 -7.09
C PHE A 881 22.92 2.56 -6.37
N PHE A 882 23.70 3.43 -5.74
CA PHE A 882 24.92 3.08 -5.02
C PHE A 882 25.06 3.92 -3.75
N ARG A 883 24.90 3.28 -2.59
CA ARG A 883 24.83 3.95 -1.29
C ARG A 883 25.80 3.32 -0.30
N LEU A 884 26.72 4.13 0.22
CA LEU A 884 27.78 3.73 1.15
C LEU A 884 27.81 4.61 2.41
N SER A 885 26.77 5.41 2.66
CA SER A 885 26.86 6.50 3.62
C SER A 885 27.05 6.01 5.05
N ASN A 886 27.60 6.86 5.92
CA ASN A 886 27.85 6.57 7.33
C ASN A 886 28.67 5.29 7.55
N ASN A 887 29.92 5.33 7.08
CA ASN A 887 30.93 4.28 7.21
C ASN A 887 32.31 4.92 7.46
N SER A 888 33.39 4.16 7.30
CA SER A 888 34.78 4.64 7.37
C SER A 888 35.54 4.42 6.06
N PHE A 889 34.87 4.46 4.91
CA PHE A 889 35.51 4.33 3.61
C PHE A 889 36.45 5.51 3.35
N SER A 890 37.58 5.22 2.69
CA SER A 890 38.64 6.18 2.37
C SER A 890 39.07 6.08 0.90
N GLY A 891 40.00 6.92 0.49
CA GLY A 891 40.47 7.00 -0.91
C GLY A 891 39.84 8.17 -1.65
N ASN A 892 40.13 8.28 -2.95
CA ASN A 892 39.57 9.35 -3.79
C ASN A 892 38.15 9.02 -4.27
N PHE A 893 37.50 9.98 -4.94
CA PHE A 893 36.23 9.74 -5.62
C PHE A 893 36.34 8.49 -6.54
N PRO A 894 35.45 7.47 -6.43
CA PRO A 894 35.67 6.20 -7.09
C PRO A 894 35.64 6.30 -8.62
N SER A 895 36.79 6.07 -9.27
CA SER A 895 36.96 6.34 -10.71
C SER A 895 36.18 5.41 -11.63
N PHE A 896 35.93 4.17 -11.20
CA PHE A 896 35.15 3.18 -11.96
C PHE A 896 33.68 3.60 -12.17
N LEU A 897 33.15 4.51 -11.34
CA LEU A 897 31.81 5.06 -11.51
C LEU A 897 31.62 5.75 -12.86
N GLN A 898 32.70 6.23 -13.49
CA GLN A 898 32.64 6.87 -14.81
C GLN A 898 31.90 6.03 -15.88
N GLY A 899 31.93 4.69 -15.75
CA GLY A 899 31.24 3.78 -16.66
C GLY A 899 29.77 3.48 -16.35
N TRP A 900 29.22 4.00 -15.25
CA TRP A 900 27.85 3.69 -14.77
C TRP A 900 26.86 4.76 -15.22
N THR A 901 26.52 4.76 -16.51
CA THR A 901 25.65 5.80 -17.12
C THR A 901 24.20 5.75 -16.67
N GLU A 902 23.77 4.62 -16.10
CA GLU A 902 22.40 4.39 -15.62
C GLU A 902 22.15 4.89 -14.18
N LEU A 903 23.19 5.40 -13.51
CA LEU A 903 23.14 5.76 -12.10
C LEU A 903 22.17 6.93 -11.85
N SER A 904 21.14 6.69 -11.02
CA SER A 904 20.15 7.67 -10.59
C SER A 904 20.39 8.17 -9.16
N PHE A 905 20.97 7.35 -8.28
CA PHE A 905 21.22 7.73 -6.89
C PHE A 905 22.65 7.33 -6.43
N LEU A 906 23.46 8.34 -6.08
CA LEU A 906 24.77 8.19 -5.46
C LEU A 906 24.82 8.81 -4.06
N ASP A 907 25.13 8.00 -3.04
CA ASP A 907 25.36 8.47 -1.66
C ASP A 907 26.69 7.95 -1.09
N LEU A 908 27.65 8.85 -0.89
CA LEU A 908 28.95 8.58 -0.27
C LEU A 908 29.13 9.34 1.05
N SER A 909 28.05 9.89 1.61
CA SER A 909 28.12 10.81 2.75
C SER A 909 28.68 10.17 4.01
N TRP A 910 29.20 10.97 4.94
CA TRP A 910 29.71 10.51 6.23
C TRP A 910 30.77 9.40 6.08
N ASN A 911 31.83 9.72 5.35
CA ASN A 911 32.98 8.85 5.10
C ASN A 911 34.27 9.68 5.13
N LYS A 912 35.38 9.08 4.69
CA LYS A 912 36.72 9.66 4.61
C LYS A 912 37.20 9.76 3.16
N PHE A 913 36.29 9.93 2.19
CA PHE A 913 36.70 10.15 0.79
C PHE A 913 37.38 11.51 0.64
N SER A 914 38.42 11.57 -0.19
CA SER A 914 39.25 12.77 -0.37
C SER A 914 39.47 13.13 -1.84
N GLY A 915 40.24 14.20 -2.07
CA GLY A 915 40.59 14.66 -3.41
C GLY A 915 39.50 15.53 -4.05
N ASN A 916 39.64 15.77 -5.35
CA ASN A 916 38.73 16.66 -6.09
C ASN A 916 37.58 15.89 -6.72
N LEU A 917 36.42 16.56 -6.85
CA LEU A 917 35.31 16.02 -7.63
C LEU A 917 35.70 15.92 -9.12
N PRO A 918 35.44 14.79 -9.79
CA PRO A 918 35.89 14.58 -11.16
C PRO A 918 35.06 15.39 -12.17
N THR A 919 35.71 15.86 -13.24
CA THR A 919 35.02 16.59 -14.32
C THR A 919 34.04 15.73 -15.11
N TRP A 920 34.21 14.40 -15.11
CA TRP A 920 33.27 13.48 -15.77
C TRP A 920 31.98 13.24 -14.97
N ILE A 921 31.82 13.81 -13.77
CA ILE A 921 30.58 13.68 -12.99
C ILE A 921 29.34 14.14 -13.78
N GLY A 922 29.50 15.13 -14.66
CA GLY A 922 28.45 15.61 -15.55
C GLY A 922 28.00 14.63 -16.64
N ASN A 923 28.66 13.46 -16.78
CA ASN A 923 28.26 12.42 -17.71
C ASN A 923 27.11 11.55 -17.17
N PHE A 924 26.75 11.66 -15.89
CA PHE A 924 25.64 10.90 -15.31
C PHE A 924 24.28 11.51 -15.70
N SER A 925 23.84 11.28 -16.93
CA SER A 925 22.62 11.89 -17.47
C SER A 925 21.34 11.52 -16.72
N LYS A 926 21.31 10.37 -16.03
CA LYS A 926 20.16 9.90 -15.24
C LYS A 926 20.24 10.25 -13.74
N LEU A 927 21.31 10.89 -13.28
CA LEU A 927 21.51 11.17 -11.85
C LEU A 927 20.48 12.17 -11.33
N GLU A 928 19.75 11.74 -10.31
CA GLU A 928 18.71 12.51 -9.62
C GLU A 928 19.21 12.97 -8.25
N ILE A 929 19.91 12.08 -7.53
CA ILE A 929 20.36 12.31 -6.15
C ILE A 929 21.88 12.14 -6.05
N LEU A 930 22.57 13.19 -5.59
CA LEU A 930 24.01 13.19 -5.31
C LEU A 930 24.26 13.68 -3.87
N ARG A 931 24.76 12.78 -3.02
CA ARG A 931 25.10 13.09 -1.62
C ARG A 931 26.54 12.74 -1.30
N LEU A 932 27.32 13.74 -0.90
CA LEU A 932 28.74 13.64 -0.58
C LEU A 932 29.09 14.31 0.75
N LYS A 933 28.09 14.64 1.57
CA LYS A 933 28.23 15.37 2.83
C LYS A 933 29.22 14.71 3.79
N HIS A 934 29.92 15.49 4.60
CA HIS A 934 30.85 14.97 5.62
C HIS A 934 31.89 14.00 5.02
N ASN A 935 32.71 14.52 4.12
CA ASN A 935 33.90 13.86 3.58
C ASN A 935 35.09 14.84 3.64
N MET A 936 36.21 14.44 3.05
CA MET A 936 37.42 15.25 2.92
C MET A 936 37.63 15.73 1.47
N PHE A 937 36.55 15.94 0.71
CA PHE A 937 36.65 16.46 -0.66
C PHE A 937 37.16 17.90 -0.68
N SER A 938 38.03 18.21 -1.64
CA SER A 938 38.70 19.50 -1.80
C SER A 938 38.59 20.03 -3.24
N GLY A 939 39.16 21.20 -3.52
CA GLY A 939 39.21 21.77 -4.88
C GLY A 939 37.96 22.56 -5.25
N ASN A 940 37.61 22.62 -6.54
CA ASN A 940 36.41 23.34 -7.01
C ASN A 940 35.33 22.34 -7.42
N ILE A 941 34.06 22.72 -7.26
CA ILE A 941 32.95 21.98 -7.89
C ILE A 941 33.11 22.10 -9.42
N PRO A 942 33.23 21.00 -10.17
CA PRO A 942 33.49 21.06 -11.60
C PRO A 942 32.29 21.64 -12.35
N ALA A 943 32.54 22.52 -13.33
CA ALA A 943 31.50 23.16 -14.13
C ALA A 943 30.57 22.15 -14.83
N SER A 944 31.05 20.94 -15.11
CA SER A 944 30.26 19.86 -15.72
C SER A 944 29.09 19.38 -14.88
N ILE A 945 29.03 19.66 -13.57
CA ILE A 945 27.87 19.31 -12.72
C ILE A 945 26.56 19.95 -13.24
N THR A 946 26.69 21.07 -13.96
CA THR A 946 25.56 21.79 -14.60
C THR A 946 24.89 21.00 -15.73
N LYS A 947 25.58 19.97 -16.26
CA LYS A 947 25.05 19.06 -17.29
C LYS A 947 24.09 18.00 -16.74
N LEU A 948 23.97 17.87 -15.42
CA LEU A 948 23.08 16.90 -14.77
C LEU A 948 21.61 17.34 -14.91
N GLY A 949 21.00 16.99 -16.03
CA GLY A 949 19.67 17.46 -16.41
C GLY A 949 18.50 16.86 -15.60
N ASN A 950 18.73 15.85 -14.76
CA ASN A 950 17.71 15.24 -13.90
C ASN A 950 17.96 15.47 -12.40
N LEU A 951 19.03 16.18 -12.03
CA LEU A 951 19.42 16.37 -10.64
C LEU A 951 18.33 17.12 -9.88
N SER A 952 17.84 16.51 -8.79
CA SER A 952 16.84 17.06 -7.88
C SER A 952 17.44 17.30 -6.49
N HIS A 953 18.40 16.49 -6.07
CA HIS A 953 18.99 16.57 -4.73
C HIS A 953 20.52 16.64 -4.80
N LEU A 954 21.09 17.75 -4.34
CA LEU A 954 22.54 17.96 -4.24
C LEU A 954 22.93 18.28 -2.80
N ASP A 955 23.72 17.42 -2.18
CA ASP A 955 24.29 17.63 -0.85
C ASP A 955 25.81 17.47 -0.87
N LEU A 956 26.52 18.60 -0.70
CA LEU A 956 27.98 18.67 -0.59
C LEU A 956 28.41 19.29 0.74
N ALA A 957 27.54 19.33 1.75
CA ALA A 957 27.83 20.00 3.01
C ALA A 957 29.05 19.42 3.74
N SER A 958 29.71 20.22 4.57
CA SER A 958 30.87 19.78 5.37
C SER A 958 31.99 19.14 4.56
N ASN A 959 32.40 19.81 3.48
CA ASN A 959 33.58 19.51 2.69
C ASN A 959 34.42 20.81 2.50
N SER A 960 35.44 20.79 1.63
CA SER A 960 36.21 21.98 1.23
C SER A 960 36.09 22.43 -0.25
N PRO A 961 35.05 22.09 -1.05
CA PRO A 961 34.99 22.49 -2.46
C PRO A 961 34.54 23.95 -2.63
N LEU A 962 35.09 24.70 -3.59
CA LEU A 962 34.64 26.07 -3.94
C LEU A 962 33.54 26.06 -5.03
N PRO A 963 32.47 26.87 -4.93
CA PRO A 963 31.34 26.84 -5.85
C PRO A 963 31.43 28.00 -6.86
N GLN A 964 31.71 27.73 -8.14
CA GLN A 964 31.78 28.78 -9.16
C GLN A 964 30.62 28.71 -10.18
N TYR A 965 29.82 27.64 -10.20
CA TYR A 965 28.89 27.31 -11.29
C TYR A 965 27.48 26.84 -10.87
N LEU A 966 27.09 27.01 -9.60
CA LEU A 966 25.83 26.46 -9.06
C LEU A 966 24.57 27.01 -9.72
N ALA A 967 24.62 28.24 -10.24
CA ALA A 967 23.44 28.90 -10.81
C ALA A 967 22.96 28.31 -12.15
N ASN A 968 23.72 27.38 -12.74
CA ASN A 968 23.41 26.79 -14.05
C ASN A 968 22.99 25.31 -13.96
N LEU A 969 22.44 24.87 -12.82
CA LEU A 969 21.93 23.50 -12.62
C LEU A 969 20.58 23.31 -13.36
N THR A 970 20.67 22.97 -14.65
CA THR A 970 19.52 22.88 -15.57
C THR A 970 18.44 21.85 -15.17
N GLY A 971 18.77 20.81 -14.39
CA GLY A 971 17.79 19.82 -13.90
C GLY A 971 16.79 20.34 -12.86
N MET A 972 17.13 21.46 -12.20
CA MET A 972 16.32 22.11 -11.17
C MET A 972 15.48 23.29 -11.74
N VAL A 973 15.49 23.46 -13.07
CA VAL A 973 14.72 24.45 -13.85
C VAL A 973 13.47 23.78 -14.44
N PRO A 974 12.34 24.48 -14.67
CA PRO A 974 11.13 23.86 -15.22
C PRO A 974 11.39 23.27 -16.62
N LYS A 975 11.17 21.97 -16.81
CA LYS A 975 11.07 21.37 -18.14
C LYS A 975 9.60 21.41 -18.61
N GLN A 976 9.35 21.86 -19.84
CA GLN A 976 8.07 21.57 -20.52
C GLN A 976 8.06 20.08 -20.88
N TYR A 977 7.28 19.25 -20.19
CA TYR A 977 7.00 17.90 -20.66
C TYR A 977 5.50 17.61 -20.69
N TYR A 978 5.10 17.18 -21.87
CA TYR A 978 3.93 16.35 -22.12
C TYR A 978 4.04 15.07 -21.29
N THR A 979 2.91 14.70 -20.68
CA THR A 979 2.70 13.37 -20.12
C THR A 979 2.84 12.33 -21.22
N ASN A 980 3.75 11.38 -21.08
CA ASN A 980 3.58 9.98 -21.51
C ASN A 980 4.75 9.13 -20.98
N GLU A 981 4.40 7.88 -20.65
CA GLU A 981 5.29 6.75 -20.29
C GLU A 981 5.91 6.81 -18.88
N HIS A 982 5.10 6.42 -17.89
CA HIS A 982 5.65 5.76 -16.69
C HIS A 982 5.97 4.31 -17.06
N GLU A 983 7.24 4.03 -17.34
CA GLU A 983 7.77 2.68 -17.17
C GLU A 983 7.61 2.28 -15.70
N GLU A 984 6.95 1.15 -15.48
CA GLU A 984 6.86 0.49 -14.18
C GLU A 984 8.26 0.05 -13.76
N ARG A 985 8.84 0.77 -12.80
CA ARG A 985 10.01 0.30 -12.05
C ARG A 985 9.56 -0.80 -11.10
N LEU A 986 9.72 -2.05 -11.54
CA LEU A 986 9.52 -3.27 -10.75
C LEU A 986 10.61 -3.42 -9.67
N SER A 987 10.39 -2.84 -8.49
CA SER A 987 10.98 -3.33 -7.22
C SER A 987 10.29 -2.67 -6.04
N GLY A 988 9.34 -3.39 -5.42
CA GLY A 988 8.66 -2.98 -4.19
C GLY A 988 9.60 -2.93 -2.99
N CYS A 989 10.28 -1.80 -2.82
CA CYS A 989 10.90 -1.38 -1.58
C CYS A 989 10.66 0.13 -1.43
N ASP A 990 9.95 0.55 -0.36
CA ASP A 990 9.90 1.94 0.11
C ASP A 990 11.34 2.45 0.32
N TYR A 991 11.90 3.13 -0.68
CA TYR A 991 13.18 3.81 -0.52
C TYR A 991 12.90 5.17 0.11
N LYS A 992 13.23 5.27 1.40
CA LYS A 992 13.18 6.53 2.12
C LYS A 992 14.50 7.27 1.98
N SER A 993 14.41 8.53 1.59
CA SER A 993 15.53 9.44 1.38
C SER A 993 15.55 10.48 2.50
N LEU A 994 16.65 10.56 3.24
CA LEU A 994 16.85 11.55 4.31
C LEU A 994 17.32 12.88 3.73
N VAL A 995 16.56 13.94 3.96
CA VAL A 995 16.86 15.30 3.49
C VAL A 995 16.89 16.25 4.68
N THR A 996 17.98 16.99 4.87
CA THR A 996 18.02 18.05 5.88
C THR A 996 17.25 19.28 5.37
N MET A 997 16.12 19.61 6.00
CA MET A 997 15.30 20.79 5.70
C MET A 997 14.76 21.39 7.00
N LYS A 998 14.68 22.72 7.09
CA LYS A 998 14.18 23.43 8.28
C LYS A 998 14.95 23.10 9.57
N GLY A 999 16.23 22.75 9.44
CA GLY A 999 17.08 22.33 10.56
C GLY A 999 16.79 20.91 11.10
N LEU A 1000 16.00 20.11 10.39
CA LEU A 1000 15.64 18.73 10.75
C LEU A 1000 16.02 17.77 9.60
N GLU A 1001 16.38 16.52 9.93
CA GLU A 1001 16.46 15.45 8.93
C GLU A 1001 15.05 14.87 8.71
N LEU A 1002 14.53 15.00 7.49
CA LEU A 1002 13.20 14.56 7.08
C LEU A 1002 13.33 13.35 6.15
N GLU A 1003 12.54 12.30 6.39
CA GLU A 1003 12.41 11.13 5.51
C GLU A 1003 11.38 11.39 4.41
N TYR A 1004 11.77 11.22 3.15
CA TYR A 1004 10.89 11.32 1.98
C TYR A 1004 10.83 10.01 1.21
N ASP A 1005 9.66 9.65 0.72
CA ASP A 1005 9.44 8.48 -0.14
C ASP A 1005 9.78 8.81 -1.60
N GLU A 1006 10.67 8.01 -2.21
CA GLU A 1006 11.14 8.19 -3.58
C GLU A 1006 10.03 8.04 -4.63
N GLU A 1007 8.93 7.34 -4.33
CA GLU A 1007 7.83 7.15 -5.28
C GLU A 1007 6.87 8.34 -5.38
N ASN A 1008 6.79 9.22 -4.36
CA ASN A 1008 5.70 10.20 -4.26
C ASN A 1008 6.08 11.67 -4.00
N VAL A 1009 7.36 12.02 -3.82
CA VAL A 1009 7.74 13.44 -3.68
C VAL A 1009 9.09 13.75 -4.36
N THR A 1010 9.06 14.48 -5.48
CA THR A 1010 10.27 15.07 -6.08
C THR A 1010 10.72 16.29 -5.27
N VAL A 1011 11.34 16.09 -4.10
CA VAL A 1011 11.91 17.19 -3.31
C VAL A 1011 13.15 17.72 -4.03
N VAL A 1012 13.17 19.01 -4.34
CA VAL A 1012 14.32 19.65 -5.00
C VAL A 1012 15.12 20.45 -3.97
N THR A 1013 16.37 20.08 -3.71
CA THR A 1013 17.18 20.70 -2.65
C THR A 1013 18.65 20.88 -3.00
N ILE A 1014 19.24 21.92 -2.45
CA ILE A 1014 20.69 22.18 -2.45
C ILE A 1014 21.15 22.41 -1.01
N ASP A 1015 22.07 21.58 -0.53
CA ASP A 1015 22.81 21.80 0.72
C ASP A 1015 24.31 21.92 0.45
N LEU A 1016 24.86 23.09 0.75
CA LEU A 1016 26.28 23.41 0.67
C LEU A 1016 26.79 24.03 1.97
N SER A 1017 26.11 23.75 3.08
CA SER A 1017 26.45 24.31 4.39
C SER A 1017 27.78 23.81 4.93
N SER A 1018 28.35 24.56 5.86
CA SER A 1018 29.58 24.19 6.59
C SER A 1018 30.76 23.88 5.66
N ASN A 1019 30.88 24.64 4.57
CA ASN A 1019 31.98 24.55 3.62
C ASN A 1019 32.90 25.78 3.79
N LEU A 1020 33.91 25.91 2.92
CA LEU A 1020 34.79 27.08 2.85
C LEU A 1020 34.40 28.03 1.70
N LEU A 1021 33.11 28.12 1.36
CA LEU A 1021 32.67 28.86 0.17
C LEU A 1021 32.90 30.37 0.34
N THR A 1022 33.62 30.99 -0.58
CA THR A 1022 33.85 32.45 -0.65
C THR A 1022 33.19 33.05 -1.89
N GLY A 1023 33.10 34.38 -1.98
CA GLY A 1023 32.54 35.08 -3.15
C GLY A 1023 31.16 35.63 -2.86
N VAL A 1024 30.31 35.78 -3.89
CA VAL A 1024 28.93 36.30 -3.76
C VAL A 1024 27.91 35.22 -4.13
N ILE A 1025 26.69 35.32 -3.59
CA ILE A 1025 25.56 34.53 -4.07
C ILE A 1025 25.16 35.09 -5.44
N PRO A 1026 25.26 34.31 -6.54
CA PRO A 1026 24.94 34.81 -7.88
C PRO A 1026 23.45 35.07 -8.06
N GLU A 1027 23.06 36.13 -8.76
CA GLU A 1027 21.65 36.48 -9.02
C GLU A 1027 20.93 35.35 -9.77
N ASP A 1028 21.63 34.67 -10.68
CA ASP A 1028 21.13 33.56 -11.49
C ASP A 1028 20.63 32.36 -10.66
N ILE A 1029 20.98 32.24 -9.37
CA ILE A 1029 20.43 31.18 -8.48
C ILE A 1029 18.91 31.25 -8.35
N THR A 1030 18.35 32.45 -8.59
CA THR A 1030 16.91 32.73 -8.52
C THR A 1030 16.12 32.07 -9.67
N TYR A 1031 16.80 31.58 -10.72
CA TYR A 1031 16.19 30.82 -11.82
C TYR A 1031 15.84 29.36 -11.46
N LEU A 1032 16.25 28.89 -10.29
CA LEU A 1032 15.95 27.53 -9.79
C LEU A 1032 14.54 27.47 -9.18
N HIS A 1033 13.50 27.75 -9.98
CA HIS A 1033 12.12 27.91 -9.51
C HIS A 1033 11.51 26.66 -8.84
N ARG A 1034 12.08 25.46 -9.05
CA ARG A 1034 11.62 24.22 -8.40
C ARG A 1034 12.22 24.01 -7.01
N LEU A 1035 13.24 24.79 -6.62
CA LEU A 1035 14.01 24.58 -5.40
C LEU A 1035 13.12 24.80 -4.16
N ILE A 1036 13.10 23.80 -3.27
CA ILE A 1036 12.32 23.78 -2.03
C ILE A 1036 13.22 24.12 -0.83
N ASN A 1037 14.47 23.68 -0.85
CA ASN A 1037 15.45 23.93 0.21
C ASN A 1037 16.76 24.46 -0.35
N LEU A 1038 17.24 25.58 0.21
CA LEU A 1038 18.55 26.13 -0.04
C LEU A 1038 19.28 26.37 1.28
N ASN A 1039 20.34 25.61 1.54
CA ASN A 1039 21.18 25.76 2.72
C ASN A 1039 22.60 26.16 2.31
N LEU A 1040 22.98 27.41 2.59
CA LEU A 1040 24.31 27.98 2.36
C LEU A 1040 24.99 28.41 3.66
N SER A 1041 24.47 27.95 4.80
CA SER A 1041 24.91 28.41 6.12
C SER A 1041 26.35 28.00 6.46
N SER A 1042 26.97 28.71 7.40
CA SER A 1042 28.34 28.43 7.88
C SER A 1042 29.37 28.40 6.75
N ASN A 1043 29.44 29.49 6.00
CA ASN A 1043 30.37 29.68 4.88
C ASN A 1043 31.03 31.08 4.99
N TYR A 1044 31.86 31.45 4.00
CA TYR A 1044 32.50 32.75 3.89
C TYR A 1044 31.91 33.59 2.75
N LEU A 1045 30.61 33.40 2.45
CA LEU A 1045 29.94 34.14 1.39
C LEU A 1045 29.78 35.60 1.79
N SER A 1046 30.02 36.49 0.84
CA SER A 1046 29.99 37.95 0.97
C SER A 1046 29.04 38.54 -0.08
N GLY A 1047 28.92 39.87 -0.17
CA GLY A 1047 28.00 40.50 -1.10
C GLY A 1047 26.57 40.60 -0.54
N LYS A 1048 25.65 41.01 -1.41
CA LYS A 1048 24.23 41.18 -1.08
C LYS A 1048 23.46 39.88 -1.31
N ILE A 1049 22.34 39.72 -0.59
CA ILE A 1049 21.33 38.71 -0.93
C ILE A 1049 20.69 39.11 -2.27
N PRO A 1050 20.53 38.18 -3.24
CA PRO A 1050 19.93 38.46 -4.54
C PRO A 1050 18.59 39.18 -4.44
N TYR A 1051 18.37 40.22 -5.26
CA TYR A 1051 17.13 41.00 -5.19
C TYR A 1051 15.95 40.19 -5.73
N SER A 1052 16.15 39.29 -6.68
CA SER A 1052 15.11 38.41 -7.22
C SER A 1052 14.87 37.14 -6.40
N ILE A 1053 15.36 37.05 -5.16
CA ILE A 1053 15.14 35.86 -4.31
C ILE A 1053 13.65 35.54 -4.08
N GLY A 1054 12.79 36.57 -4.13
CA GLY A 1054 11.33 36.43 -4.09
C GLY A 1054 10.71 35.67 -5.27
N ASP A 1055 11.43 35.49 -6.39
CA ASP A 1055 10.94 34.78 -7.58
C ASP A 1055 10.96 33.24 -7.38
N MET A 1056 11.60 32.75 -6.32
CA MET A 1056 11.73 31.33 -5.99
C MET A 1056 10.51 30.81 -5.20
N GLN A 1057 9.31 30.89 -5.79
CA GLN A 1057 8.03 30.66 -5.11
C GLN A 1057 7.83 29.26 -4.49
N SER A 1058 8.60 28.25 -4.91
CA SER A 1058 8.57 26.90 -4.33
C SER A 1058 9.41 26.76 -3.05
N LEU A 1059 10.19 27.78 -2.68
CA LEU A 1059 11.15 27.71 -1.59
C LEU A 1059 10.43 27.69 -0.24
N GLU A 1060 10.65 26.60 0.52
CA GLU A 1060 10.09 26.41 1.85
C GLU A 1060 11.12 26.64 2.97
N SER A 1061 12.40 26.49 2.66
CA SER A 1061 13.50 26.54 3.64
C SER A 1061 14.71 27.26 3.05
N LEU A 1062 15.14 28.34 3.72
CA LEU A 1062 16.30 29.14 3.35
C LEU A 1062 17.21 29.39 4.55
N ASP A 1063 18.43 28.87 4.53
CA ASP A 1063 19.43 29.15 5.57
C ASP A 1063 20.68 29.81 4.97
N LEU A 1064 20.90 31.07 5.33
CA LEU A 1064 22.07 31.87 4.95
C LEU A 1064 22.91 32.28 6.17
N SER A 1065 22.64 31.69 7.34
CA SER A 1065 23.27 32.10 8.59
C SER A 1065 24.78 31.84 8.62
N LYS A 1066 25.51 32.56 9.49
CA LYS A 1066 26.96 32.43 9.67
C LYS A 1066 27.71 32.58 8.34
N ASN A 1067 27.54 33.74 7.71
CA ASN A 1067 28.25 34.18 6.51
C ASN A 1067 28.77 35.61 6.70
N MET A 1068 29.30 36.22 5.64
CA MET A 1068 29.75 37.62 5.60
C MET A 1068 28.86 38.49 4.70
N LEU A 1069 27.57 38.14 4.55
CA LEU A 1069 26.63 38.86 3.69
C LEU A 1069 26.36 40.26 4.24
N TYR A 1070 26.26 41.26 3.37
CA TYR A 1070 26.07 42.66 3.75
C TYR A 1070 25.02 43.36 2.87
N GLY A 1071 24.57 44.54 3.30
CA GLY A 1071 23.50 45.28 2.63
C GLY A 1071 22.13 45.00 3.22
N GLU A 1072 21.09 45.49 2.55
CA GLU A 1072 19.71 45.35 3.01
C GLU A 1072 19.14 43.97 2.68
N ILE A 1073 18.22 43.49 3.52
CA ILE A 1073 17.40 42.31 3.22
C ILE A 1073 16.43 42.71 2.09
N PRO A 1074 16.42 42.03 0.93
CA PRO A 1074 15.57 42.41 -0.20
C PRO A 1074 14.09 42.37 0.16
N GLN A 1075 13.34 43.39 -0.28
CA GLN A 1075 11.89 43.43 -0.04
C GLN A 1075 11.17 42.23 -0.67
N SER A 1076 11.62 41.76 -1.84
CA SER A 1076 11.08 40.57 -2.51
C SER A 1076 11.11 39.29 -1.65
N LEU A 1077 11.98 39.20 -0.64
CA LEU A 1077 11.99 38.07 0.29
C LEU A 1077 10.66 37.93 1.05
N SER A 1078 9.91 39.03 1.23
CA SER A 1078 8.57 38.99 1.82
C SER A 1078 7.52 38.30 0.93
N ASP A 1079 7.82 38.13 -0.36
CA ASP A 1079 6.88 37.61 -1.36
C ASP A 1079 6.90 36.08 -1.43
N LEU A 1080 7.84 35.43 -0.73
CA LEU A 1080 7.93 33.97 -0.63
C LEU A 1080 6.86 33.40 0.30
N SER A 1081 5.67 33.17 -0.25
CA SER A 1081 4.51 32.69 0.52
C SER A 1081 4.63 31.26 1.06
N SER A 1082 5.43 30.40 0.41
CA SER A 1082 5.71 29.02 0.87
C SER A 1082 6.82 28.93 1.91
N LEU A 1083 7.55 30.02 2.18
CA LEU A 1083 8.72 30.01 3.05
C LEU A 1083 8.34 29.73 4.50
N SER A 1084 8.72 28.58 5.02
CA SER A 1084 8.38 28.11 6.38
C SER A 1084 9.57 28.08 7.33
N PHE A 1085 10.78 28.21 6.81
CA PHE A 1085 12.00 28.34 7.60
C PHE A 1085 12.92 29.37 6.94
N LEU A 1086 13.41 30.31 7.74
CA LEU A 1086 14.41 31.29 7.34
C LEU A 1086 15.44 31.39 8.47
N ASN A 1087 16.71 31.56 8.12
CA ASN A 1087 17.76 31.92 9.08
C ASN A 1087 18.80 32.83 8.42
N LEU A 1088 18.94 34.06 8.92
CA LEU A 1088 19.87 35.09 8.42
C LEU A 1088 20.90 35.52 9.49
N SER A 1089 20.91 34.84 10.63
CA SER A 1089 21.74 35.21 11.79
C SER A 1089 23.23 35.16 11.49
N TYR A 1090 24.02 35.92 12.24
CA TYR A 1090 25.47 36.03 12.14
C TYR A 1090 25.94 36.38 10.73
N ASN A 1091 25.51 37.55 10.25
CA ASN A 1091 25.94 38.19 9.00
C ASN A 1091 26.21 39.69 9.27
N ASN A 1092 26.53 40.45 8.22
CA ASN A 1092 26.76 41.91 8.26
C ASN A 1092 25.59 42.69 7.63
N LEU A 1093 24.34 42.21 7.78
CA LEU A 1093 23.17 42.83 7.18
C LEU A 1093 22.81 44.16 7.88
N VAL A 1094 22.30 45.11 7.09
CA VAL A 1094 21.99 46.47 7.54
C VAL A 1094 20.61 46.93 7.06
N GLY A 1095 20.07 47.99 7.65
CA GLY A 1095 18.85 48.63 7.17
C GLY A 1095 17.57 48.02 7.73
N ARG A 1096 16.43 48.40 7.14
CA ARG A 1096 15.12 48.05 7.67
C ARG A 1096 14.73 46.62 7.29
N ILE A 1097 14.19 45.85 8.24
CA ILE A 1097 13.62 44.53 7.94
C ILE A 1097 12.36 44.70 7.06
N PRO A 1098 12.26 44.00 5.90
CA PRO A 1098 11.09 44.01 5.04
C PRO A 1098 9.80 43.64 5.77
N LEU A 1099 8.73 44.36 5.49
CA LEU A 1099 7.41 44.07 6.05
C LEU A 1099 6.71 43.00 5.22
N GLY A 1100 6.37 41.88 5.84
CA GLY A 1100 5.60 40.78 5.24
C GLY A 1100 5.01 39.89 6.32
N THR A 1101 3.78 39.41 6.13
CA THR A 1101 3.10 38.55 7.13
C THR A 1101 3.87 37.26 7.39
N GLN A 1102 4.56 36.73 6.37
CA GLN A 1102 5.36 35.52 6.50
C GLN A 1102 6.62 35.74 7.34
N LEU A 1103 7.40 36.79 7.06
CA LEU A 1103 8.62 37.11 7.82
C LEU A 1103 8.34 37.45 9.29
N GLY A 1104 7.21 38.12 9.57
CA GLY A 1104 6.76 38.36 10.94
C GLY A 1104 6.44 37.06 11.68
N THR A 1105 5.67 36.16 11.03
CA THR A 1105 5.33 34.85 11.61
C THR A 1105 6.58 33.99 11.86
N LEU A 1106 7.56 34.02 10.96
CA LEU A 1106 8.83 33.29 11.11
C LEU A 1106 9.66 33.80 12.29
N TYR A 1107 9.70 35.13 12.50
CA TYR A 1107 10.39 35.70 13.66
C TYR A 1107 9.69 35.37 14.99
N ASP A 1108 8.36 35.33 15.01
CA ASP A 1108 7.60 34.91 16.19
C ASP A 1108 7.85 33.44 16.54
N GLN A 1109 8.16 32.61 15.54
CA GLN A 1109 8.53 31.20 15.71
C GLN A 1109 10.01 31.03 16.11
N ASN A 1110 10.91 31.87 15.60
CA ASN A 1110 12.34 31.84 15.92
C ASN A 1110 12.90 33.27 16.08
N HIS A 1111 13.00 33.72 17.32
CA HIS A 1111 13.50 35.06 17.65
C HIS A 1111 14.99 35.26 17.31
N HIS A 1112 15.76 34.19 17.08
CA HIS A 1112 17.18 34.26 16.74
C HIS A 1112 17.46 34.50 15.26
N LEU A 1113 16.42 34.62 14.43
CA LEU A 1113 16.49 34.75 12.97
C LEU A 1113 17.48 35.81 12.46
N TYR A 1114 17.60 36.93 13.17
CA TYR A 1114 18.40 38.09 12.78
C TYR A 1114 19.60 38.34 13.69
N ASP A 1115 19.85 37.47 14.68
CA ASP A 1115 20.89 37.67 15.68
C ASP A 1115 22.26 37.90 15.04
N GLY A 1116 23.14 38.67 15.68
CA GLY A 1116 24.48 38.97 15.17
C GLY A 1116 24.54 39.91 13.96
N ASN A 1117 23.41 40.47 13.50
CA ASN A 1117 23.37 41.52 12.47
C ASN A 1117 23.12 42.91 13.10
N ASP A 1118 24.17 43.53 13.62
CA ASP A 1118 24.05 44.78 14.38
C ASP A 1118 23.45 45.96 13.59
N GLY A 1119 23.50 45.93 12.26
CA GLY A 1119 23.00 46.99 11.40
C GLY A 1119 21.51 46.95 11.08
N LEU A 1120 20.80 45.86 11.44
CA LEU A 1120 19.37 45.73 11.18
C LEU A 1120 18.53 46.55 12.16
N CYS A 1121 17.42 47.09 11.67
CA CYS A 1121 16.49 47.89 12.46
C CYS A 1121 15.04 47.76 11.95
N GLY A 1122 14.09 48.25 12.74
CA GLY A 1122 12.66 48.17 12.46
C GLY A 1122 12.00 46.89 12.98
N PRO A 1123 10.66 46.87 13.08
CA PRO A 1123 9.93 45.70 13.55
C PRO A 1123 10.30 44.45 12.72
N PRO A 1124 10.50 43.29 13.34
CA PRO A 1124 10.17 42.95 14.73
C PRO A 1124 11.30 43.23 15.75
N LEU A 1125 12.45 43.79 15.34
CA LEU A 1125 13.52 44.15 16.27
C LEU A 1125 13.15 45.40 17.10
N PRO A 1126 13.59 45.49 18.37
CA PRO A 1126 13.33 46.65 19.21
C PRO A 1126 14.08 47.92 18.78
N LYS A 1127 15.04 47.80 17.85
CA LYS A 1127 15.89 48.89 17.34
C LYS A 1127 15.17 49.71 16.28
N SER A 1128 15.02 51.02 16.47
CA SER A 1128 14.33 51.94 15.54
C SER A 1128 15.25 52.47 14.43
N CYS A 1129 14.77 52.47 13.17
CA CYS A 1129 15.50 53.04 12.03
C CYS A 1129 15.32 54.56 11.98
N TYR A 1130 16.33 55.34 12.39
CA TYR A 1130 16.37 56.78 12.12
C TYR A 1130 17.17 57.06 10.85
N LYS A 1131 16.62 57.87 9.94
CA LYS A 1131 17.38 58.45 8.82
C LYS A 1131 18.12 59.69 9.32
N SER A 1132 19.43 59.77 9.09
CA SER A 1132 20.15 61.04 9.08
C SER A 1132 20.76 61.25 7.69
N ASP A 1133 20.45 62.39 7.08
CA ASP A 1133 21.16 62.91 5.92
C ASP A 1133 22.63 63.23 6.25
N ALA A 1134 23.47 63.20 5.23
CA ALA A 1134 24.93 63.16 5.26
C ALA A 1134 25.66 64.38 5.89
N SER A 1135 26.82 64.16 6.53
CA SER A 1135 28.14 64.61 6.03
C SER A 1135 29.35 64.19 6.91
N GLU A 1136 30.47 64.02 6.22
CA GLU A 1136 31.91 63.93 6.54
C GLU A 1136 32.52 63.91 7.96
N GLN A 1137 33.56 63.06 8.03
CA GLN A 1137 34.87 63.19 8.69
C GLN A 1137 35.03 62.86 10.18
N GLY A 1138 36.01 61.99 10.44
CA GLY A 1138 36.93 62.17 11.57
C GLY A 1138 37.26 60.91 12.37
N HIS A 1139 38.39 60.30 12.06
CA HIS A 1139 39.15 59.43 12.96
C HIS A 1139 39.16 59.94 14.41
N LEU A 1140 38.82 59.09 15.38
CA LEU A 1140 39.67 58.88 16.56
C LEU A 1140 39.35 57.58 17.29
N MET A 1141 40.40 56.81 17.56
CA MET A 1141 40.38 55.69 18.50
C MET A 1141 39.99 56.13 19.93
N ARG A 1142 39.20 55.26 20.56
CA ARG A 1142 39.30 54.80 21.96
C ARG A 1142 39.25 55.87 23.07
N SER A 1143 38.13 55.88 23.80
CA SER A 1143 38.18 55.99 25.26
C SER A 1143 37.21 55.00 25.90
N LYS A 1144 37.73 54.24 26.88
CA LYS A 1144 36.99 53.35 27.75
C LYS A 1144 36.05 54.19 28.62
N GLN A 1145 34.78 53.82 28.66
CA GLN A 1145 33.97 53.87 29.89
C GLN A 1145 33.24 52.54 29.98
N GLY A 1146 33.75 51.68 30.88
CA GLY A 1146 33.10 50.43 31.22
C GLY A 1146 31.82 50.69 31.99
N PHE A 1147 30.80 49.88 31.71
CA PHE A 1147 29.69 49.68 32.61
C PHE A 1147 29.50 48.18 32.85
N ASP A 1148 29.52 47.87 34.15
CA ASP A 1148 29.69 46.62 34.88
C ASP A 1148 28.94 45.36 34.44
N ILE A 1149 29.70 44.26 34.29
CA ILE A 1149 29.23 42.85 34.32
C ILE A 1149 29.13 42.32 35.78
N GLY A 1150 29.47 43.15 36.77
CA GLY A 1150 29.54 42.80 38.20
C GLY A 1150 28.22 42.30 38.81
N PRO A 1151 27.09 43.03 38.76
CA PRO A 1151 25.91 42.69 39.54
C PRO A 1151 25.22 41.40 39.08
N PHE A 1152 25.23 41.14 37.77
CA PHE A 1152 24.53 39.99 37.18
C PHE A 1152 25.28 38.67 37.44
N SER A 1153 26.61 38.69 37.27
CA SER A 1153 27.44 37.50 37.50
C SER A 1153 27.50 37.14 38.99
N ILE A 1154 27.52 38.15 39.88
CA ILE A 1154 27.41 37.94 41.33
C ILE A 1154 25.99 37.43 41.68
N GLY A 1155 24.93 37.92 41.02
CA GLY A 1155 23.56 37.44 41.23
C GLY A 1155 23.36 35.97 40.86
N VAL A 1156 23.91 35.53 39.72
CA VAL A 1156 23.87 34.11 39.31
C VAL A 1156 24.71 33.24 40.25
N ALA A 1157 25.89 33.71 40.66
CA ALA A 1157 26.74 33.01 41.61
C ALA A 1157 26.06 32.90 42.99
N MET A 1158 25.45 33.98 43.50
CA MET A 1158 24.72 33.98 44.78
C MET A 1158 23.45 33.11 44.72
N GLY A 1159 22.73 33.11 43.59
CA GLY A 1159 21.56 32.25 43.38
C GLY A 1159 21.93 30.76 43.31
N PHE A 1160 23.04 30.44 42.64
CA PHE A 1160 23.58 29.08 42.60
C PHE A 1160 24.04 28.63 43.99
N MET A 1161 24.77 29.48 44.72
CA MET A 1161 25.18 29.19 46.10
C MET A 1161 23.97 29.01 47.02
N ALA A 1162 22.96 29.88 46.95
CA ALA A 1162 21.73 29.73 47.74
C ALA A 1162 20.99 28.43 47.43
N GLY A 1163 20.89 28.05 46.15
CA GLY A 1163 20.29 26.77 45.73
C GLY A 1163 21.06 25.56 46.24
N LEU A 1164 22.39 25.60 46.17
CA LEU A 1164 23.27 24.55 46.70
C LEU A 1164 23.18 24.44 48.22
N TRP A 1165 23.12 25.57 48.92
CA TRP A 1165 22.93 25.62 50.37
C TRP A 1165 21.59 25.05 50.81
N ILE A 1166 20.49 25.28 50.06
CA ILE A 1166 19.17 24.67 50.36
C ILE A 1166 19.25 23.14 50.25
N VAL A 1167 19.95 22.61 49.25
CA VAL A 1167 20.16 21.16 49.09
C VAL A 1167 21.02 20.60 50.23
N PHE A 1168 22.10 21.28 50.61
CA PHE A 1168 22.91 20.89 51.77
C PHE A 1168 22.13 20.97 53.09
N TYR A 1169 21.32 22.00 53.28
CA TYR A 1169 20.45 22.14 54.45
C TYR A 1169 19.40 21.02 54.50
N ALA A 1170 18.82 20.65 53.36
CA ALA A 1170 17.91 19.52 53.24
C ALA A 1170 18.63 18.19 53.58
N LEU A 1171 19.85 17.96 53.09
CA LEU A 1171 20.63 16.75 53.39
C LEU A 1171 21.16 16.71 54.84
N LEU A 1172 21.44 17.85 55.48
CA LEU A 1172 21.87 17.94 56.87
C LEU A 1172 20.74 17.60 57.87
N PHE A 1173 19.53 18.12 57.63
CA PHE A 1173 18.41 18.03 58.58
C PHE A 1173 17.35 16.97 58.23
N MET A 1174 17.21 16.55 56.97
CA MET A 1174 16.27 15.49 56.57
C MET A 1174 16.96 14.11 56.53
N LYS A 1175 16.94 13.41 57.66
CA LYS A 1175 17.59 12.09 57.84
C LYS A 1175 17.23 11.08 56.76
N THR A 1176 15.99 11.07 56.27
CA THR A 1176 15.50 10.16 55.21
C THR A 1176 16.14 10.46 53.86
N TRP A 1177 16.35 11.74 53.54
CA TRP A 1177 16.94 12.18 52.28
C TRP A 1177 18.46 11.95 52.29
N ARG A 1178 19.11 12.17 53.42
CA ARG A 1178 20.54 11.85 53.62
C ARG A 1178 20.85 10.38 53.36
N VAL A 1179 20.06 9.47 53.95
CA VAL A 1179 20.27 8.02 53.79
C VAL A 1179 19.97 7.58 52.36
N ALA A 1180 18.90 8.09 51.74
CA ALA A 1180 18.58 7.76 50.34
C ALA A 1180 19.65 8.28 49.37
N TYR A 1181 20.18 9.49 49.60
CA TYR A 1181 21.23 10.09 48.79
C TYR A 1181 22.56 9.33 48.89
N PHE A 1182 23.01 9.00 50.11
CA PHE A 1182 24.24 8.21 50.27
C PHE A 1182 24.07 6.75 49.83
N CYS A 1183 22.91 6.11 50.00
CA CYS A 1183 22.63 4.78 49.40
C CYS A 1183 22.64 4.80 47.87
N LEU A 1184 22.19 5.89 47.24
CA LEU A 1184 22.27 6.04 45.78
C LEU A 1184 23.73 6.18 45.35
N LEU A 1185 24.52 6.99 46.07
CA LEU A 1185 25.95 7.15 45.80
C LEU A 1185 26.72 5.86 46.01
N ASP A 1186 26.46 5.10 47.09
CA ASP A 1186 27.08 3.80 47.33
C ASP A 1186 26.72 2.81 46.22
N LYS A 1187 25.46 2.81 45.74
CA LYS A 1187 25.03 1.95 44.64
C LYS A 1187 25.70 2.31 43.31
N VAL A 1188 25.87 3.60 43.04
CA VAL A 1188 26.58 4.08 41.84
C VAL A 1188 28.08 3.78 41.97
N TYR A 1189 28.66 3.94 43.16
CA TYR A 1189 30.06 3.62 43.44
C TYR A 1189 30.34 2.12 43.28
N ASP A 1190 29.44 1.25 43.75
CA ASP A 1190 29.52 -0.20 43.58
C ASP A 1190 29.36 -0.60 42.10
N GLU A 1191 28.43 0.00 41.36
CA GLU A 1191 28.29 -0.25 39.92
C GLU A 1191 29.54 0.20 39.15
N VAL A 1192 30.11 1.36 39.47
CA VAL A 1192 31.35 1.86 38.86
C VAL A 1192 32.55 1.00 39.24
N CYS A 1193 32.65 0.52 40.48
CA CYS A 1193 33.70 -0.41 40.91
C CYS A 1193 33.59 -1.76 40.20
N VAL A 1194 32.37 -2.31 40.04
CA VAL A 1194 32.14 -3.56 39.30
C VAL A 1194 32.49 -3.38 37.82
N ILE A 1195 32.10 -2.27 37.20
CA ILE A 1195 32.43 -1.95 35.80
C ILE A 1195 33.94 -1.76 35.63
N ALA A 1196 34.62 -1.09 36.56
CA ALA A 1196 36.07 -0.90 36.54
C ALA A 1196 36.83 -2.23 36.71
N VAL A 1197 36.39 -3.09 37.63
CA VAL A 1197 36.99 -4.42 37.86
C VAL A 1197 36.77 -5.35 36.66
N PHE A 1198 35.58 -5.36 36.06
CA PHE A 1198 35.32 -6.14 34.83
C PHE A 1198 36.06 -5.56 33.62
N GLY A 1199 36.18 -4.24 33.50
CA GLY A 1199 36.96 -3.58 32.46
C GLY A 1199 38.45 -3.92 32.55
N TRP A 1200 39.01 -3.94 33.77
CA TRP A 1200 40.42 -4.28 34.01
C TRP A 1200 40.72 -5.77 33.77
N ALA A 1201 39.80 -6.67 34.16
CA ALA A 1201 39.92 -8.09 33.87
C ALA A 1201 39.89 -8.39 32.35
N ARG A 1202 39.12 -7.60 31.59
CA ARG A 1202 39.00 -7.72 30.12
C ARG A 1202 40.23 -7.17 29.38
N LEU A 1203 40.94 -6.20 29.95
CA LEU A 1203 42.19 -5.63 29.40
C LEU A 1203 43.44 -6.47 29.69
N THR A 1204 43.44 -7.30 30.75
CA THR A 1204 44.63 -8.03 31.21
C THR A 1204 44.64 -9.53 30.93
N GLY A 1205 43.56 -10.08 30.35
CA GLY A 1205 43.55 -11.46 29.84
C GLY A 1205 43.79 -12.56 30.88
N ARG A 1206 43.40 -12.36 32.15
CA ARG A 1206 43.52 -13.36 33.22
C ARG A 1206 42.15 -13.96 33.58
N THR A 1207 41.98 -15.25 33.33
CA THR A 1207 40.78 -16.03 33.67
C THR A 1207 40.92 -16.73 35.02
N ASP A 1208 40.96 -15.97 36.12
CA ASP A 1208 40.81 -16.55 37.47
C ASP A 1208 40.10 -15.58 38.43
N ALA A 1209 38.79 -15.78 38.60
CA ALA A 1209 37.89 -14.94 39.38
C ALA A 1209 37.99 -15.14 40.91
N ARG A 1210 39.07 -15.74 41.43
CA ARG A 1210 39.24 -16.03 42.87
C ARG A 1210 40.37 -15.27 43.57
N LEU A 1211 41.19 -14.47 42.88
CA LEU A 1211 42.32 -13.78 43.52
C LEU A 1211 42.17 -12.25 43.68
N LEU A 1212 41.15 -11.62 43.09
CA LEU A 1212 40.99 -10.14 43.11
C LEU A 1212 40.13 -9.60 44.28
N MET A 1213 39.51 -10.47 45.08
CA MET A 1213 38.66 -10.10 46.23
C MET A 1213 39.41 -10.01 47.58
N SER A 1214 40.74 -10.12 47.61
CA SER A 1214 41.51 -10.24 48.86
C SER A 1214 42.43 -9.08 49.22
N GLN A 1215 42.42 -7.96 48.48
CA GLN A 1215 43.34 -6.82 48.74
C GLN A 1215 42.67 -5.45 48.96
N VAL A 1216 41.38 -5.39 49.26
CA VAL A 1216 40.75 -4.14 49.75
C VAL A 1216 39.97 -4.42 51.04
N ALA A 1217 40.71 -4.74 52.08
CA ALA A 1217 40.26 -4.58 53.46
C ALA A 1217 41.49 -4.27 54.33
N TRP A 1218 41.31 -3.31 55.26
CA TRP A 1218 42.18 -2.91 56.38
C TRP A 1218 43.00 -1.61 56.25
N SER A 1219 42.35 -0.48 56.58
CA SER A 1219 42.78 0.56 57.54
C SER A 1219 41.67 1.64 57.60
N SER A 1220 41.18 2.18 58.71
CA SER A 1220 41.65 2.24 60.08
C SER A 1220 40.49 2.67 61.01
N ILE A 1221 40.60 2.24 62.26
CA ILE A 1221 39.88 2.68 63.46
C ILE A 1221 40.66 3.84 64.13
N ASP A 1222 39.91 4.73 64.81
CA ASP A 1222 40.26 5.78 65.81
C ASP A 1222 41.14 6.96 65.32
N SER A 1223 40.88 8.23 65.65
CA SER A 1223 40.67 8.79 66.99
C SER A 1223 40.24 10.28 66.95
N ASP A 1224 39.79 10.74 68.10
CA ASP A 1224 39.29 12.05 68.54
C ASP A 1224 40.04 13.36 68.18
N GLU A 1225 39.25 14.43 68.35
CA GLU A 1225 39.56 15.77 68.87
C GLU A 1225 40.22 16.89 68.02
N SER A 1226 39.51 18.03 68.06
CA SER A 1226 39.96 19.43 68.21
C SER A 1226 39.72 20.42 67.04
N TYR A 1227 38.96 21.47 67.40
CA TYR A 1227 38.80 22.86 66.90
C TYR A 1227 39.63 23.27 65.65
N GLU A 1228 39.08 23.99 64.66
CA GLU A 1228 38.37 25.28 64.73
C GLU A 1228 37.35 25.46 63.60
#